data_AF-W4KPB5-F1
#
_entry.id   AF-W4KPB5-F1
#
_cell.length_a   1.000
_cell.length_b   1.000
_cell.length_c   1.000
_cell.angle_alpha   90.00
_cell.angle_beta   90.00
_cell.angle_gamma   90.00
#
_symmetry.space_group_name_H-M   'P 1'
#
loop_
_entity.id
_entity.type
_entity.pdbx_description
1 polymer ?
#
loop_
_entity_poly.entity_id
_entity_poly.type
_entity_poly.pdbx_seq_one_letter_code
_entity_poly.pdbx_strand_id
1 'polypeptide(L)'
;MPGVLPIDGITQLANLHPRPSHIRYQYGTAGFRTLGIVLDSVLFRVGILAALRSKRLDGKTIGVMVTASHNPEPDNGVKLVDPRGEMLEASWEAHATTLANAATTEDFIKALETLVKTAKIDLSKPARVVYGRDTRPSGPALISALEDGFKAIGAESRDAGVTTTPILHYLVRATNTKRTKNAYGEDTEEGYFKKLSGAFKKLVAGKPVSPPLVVDCANGVGTDAVNKMIGYLDNSLKLIPFNTATTTPGALNNACGADYVKTTQRLPPSLISHLKPGQRACSFDGDADRLIYYYLDDRGQFHMLDGDKIAALVAAFIVELVKTAGLENEIRMGVVQTAYANGSSTKYLSERLPVRCVSTGVKHLHHAAEHFAVGVYFEANGHGTVLFSHETLEKLATHEPSTPAQSRALNYLVDLTNLINQTVGDALSDLLLVETVLAHKSYSGIEWDSLYVDLPNRLVKVVVANRHAFQTEDAERRLVSPKGLQGKIDDLVKRYGGGRSFVRPSGTEDVVRVYAEATIRSQADELAFRVAGLVYDETGGDPTTRPKEFFDEERNEKSVSTMTGWTDVFRTEKRRGQTWNPAAPGFLSFYCTSFPHEDKSEDAGHAGLSDGGASWMQAGYRKLSRHDSHLIYKGSSPVQLSHLLTRPCHSIINQAFDSRLRVDQRRPINGDGFGVGWYDSVYEEDLGKQPCIFTSVTPAWNNINLTRLAEKIKSPLVFAHVRATTAGSLSLDNCHPFIYGKIMFMHNGSIEQFPRIKRRLQAELPDEIFNVVNGNTDSEWSFALFLSKLPNADADTFTHQTLRQAMLDTIASLNQFAEEAGITEPSLMNFCVTDGDSVVATRYVSSRYDEAASLWFSSGTAFSEYKEGGHYKMSKLDKRENIIMVASEPLTFEKADWMEIKTNYMIVITPKMNVLQIPIIDKFYVPPSDPASQSRGTHLAAAKGLLNSHRPVELQTPPSP
;
A
#
# COMPACT_ATOMS: atom_id res chain seq x y z
N MET A 1 -55.17 4.95 -27.86
CA MET A 1 -55.72 5.56 -26.63
C MET A 1 -54.56 5.81 -25.67
N PRO A 2 -54.30 7.04 -25.21
CA PRO A 2 -53.27 7.28 -24.20
C PRO A 2 -53.73 6.71 -22.85
N GLY A 3 -52.93 5.84 -22.23
CA GLY A 3 -53.19 5.30 -20.88
C GLY A 3 -53.31 3.77 -20.74
N VAL A 4 -53.18 2.99 -21.82
CA VAL A 4 -53.20 1.51 -21.79
C VAL A 4 -51.91 0.95 -22.42
N LEU A 5 -51.45 -0.23 -21.97
CA LEU A 5 -50.31 -0.91 -22.60
C LEU A 5 -50.65 -1.26 -24.06
N PRO A 6 -49.71 -1.11 -25.00
CA PRO A 6 -49.90 -1.50 -26.41
C PRO A 6 -49.77 -3.03 -26.57
N ILE A 7 -50.74 -3.77 -26.02
CA ILE A 7 -50.72 -5.24 -25.89
C ILE A 7 -50.45 -5.92 -27.24
N ASP A 8 -51.11 -5.50 -28.33
CA ASP A 8 -50.96 -6.13 -29.65
C ASP A 8 -49.52 -5.99 -30.19
N GLY A 9 -48.93 -4.79 -30.09
CA GLY A 9 -47.55 -4.52 -30.53
C GLY A 9 -46.51 -5.23 -29.67
N ILE A 10 -46.73 -5.27 -28.35
CA ILE A 10 -45.91 -6.06 -27.42
C ILE A 10 -46.01 -7.55 -27.75
N THR A 11 -47.21 -8.08 -27.99
CA THR A 11 -47.43 -9.49 -28.32
C THR A 11 -46.73 -9.88 -29.62
N GLN A 12 -46.89 -9.06 -30.68
CA GLN A 12 -46.31 -9.31 -31.99
C GLN A 12 -44.78 -9.43 -31.92
N LEU A 13 -44.10 -8.48 -31.25
CA LEU A 13 -42.64 -8.47 -31.17
C LEU A 13 -42.12 -9.46 -30.11
N ALA A 14 -42.81 -9.66 -28.99
CA ALA A 14 -42.41 -10.65 -27.97
C ALA A 14 -42.36 -12.08 -28.52
N ASN A 15 -43.23 -12.41 -29.48
CA ASN A 15 -43.23 -13.71 -30.15
C ASN A 15 -42.01 -13.93 -31.08
N LEU A 16 -41.28 -12.88 -31.46
CA LEU A 16 -40.01 -12.99 -32.18
C LEU A 16 -38.84 -13.30 -31.24
N HIS A 17 -39.00 -13.04 -29.94
CA HIS A 17 -37.97 -13.17 -28.90
C HIS A 17 -38.37 -14.20 -27.81
N PRO A 18 -38.57 -15.49 -28.18
CA PRO A 18 -39.04 -16.51 -27.23
C PRO A 18 -38.00 -16.80 -26.14
N ARG A 19 -38.48 -16.97 -24.90
CA ARG A 19 -37.61 -17.31 -23.76
C ARG A 19 -37.17 -18.79 -23.82
N PRO A 20 -35.87 -19.11 -23.66
CA PRO A 20 -35.40 -20.47 -23.43
C PRO A 20 -36.01 -21.08 -22.15
N SER A 21 -36.73 -22.19 -22.28
CA SER A 21 -37.49 -22.81 -21.17
C SER A 21 -36.63 -23.33 -20.02
N HIS A 22 -35.39 -23.72 -20.31
CA HIS A 22 -34.45 -24.34 -19.35
C HIS A 22 -33.56 -23.32 -18.62
N ILE A 23 -33.66 -22.02 -18.93
CA ILE A 23 -32.79 -20.98 -18.37
C ILE A 23 -33.59 -20.10 -17.41
N ARG A 24 -33.04 -19.88 -16.22
CA ARG A 24 -33.56 -18.92 -15.24
C ARG A 24 -32.60 -17.75 -15.14
N TYR A 25 -33.10 -16.55 -15.39
CA TYR A 25 -32.32 -15.31 -15.30
C TYR A 25 -32.43 -14.68 -13.92
N GLN A 26 -31.42 -13.91 -13.50
CA GLN A 26 -31.49 -13.07 -12.31
C GLN A 26 -30.82 -11.73 -12.61
N TYR A 27 -31.49 -10.63 -12.27
CA TYR A 27 -30.87 -9.31 -12.32
C TYR A 27 -29.96 -9.20 -11.09
N GLY A 28 -28.65 -9.15 -11.30
CA GLY A 28 -27.65 -9.02 -10.25
C GLY A 28 -27.19 -7.58 -10.04
N THR A 29 -26.16 -7.41 -9.22
CA THR A 29 -25.55 -6.10 -8.89
C THR A 29 -25.17 -5.27 -10.11
N ALA A 30 -24.84 -5.93 -11.23
CA ALA A 30 -24.45 -5.31 -12.50
C ALA A 30 -25.31 -5.78 -13.69
N GLY A 31 -26.60 -6.02 -13.46
CA GLY A 31 -27.58 -6.38 -14.48
C GLY A 31 -27.74 -7.89 -14.73
N PHE A 32 -28.31 -8.25 -15.87
CA PHE A 32 -28.28 -9.63 -16.36
C PHE A 32 -26.93 -9.88 -17.04
N ARG A 33 -26.27 -11.01 -16.75
CA ARG A 33 -25.03 -11.45 -17.42
C ARG A 33 -25.01 -12.97 -17.56
N THR A 34 -24.71 -13.46 -18.76
CA THR A 34 -24.51 -14.88 -19.11
C THR A 34 -24.04 -14.96 -20.58
N LEU A 35 -24.01 -16.13 -21.20
CA LEU A 35 -23.68 -16.31 -22.62
C LEU A 35 -24.56 -15.39 -23.50
N GLY A 36 -23.93 -14.61 -24.38
CA GLY A 36 -24.65 -13.63 -25.21
C GLY A 36 -25.74 -14.25 -26.10
N ILE A 37 -25.53 -15.51 -26.53
CA ILE A 37 -26.45 -16.27 -27.37
C ILE A 37 -27.81 -16.61 -26.72
N VAL A 38 -27.95 -16.47 -25.39
CA VAL A 38 -29.20 -16.74 -24.67
C VAL A 38 -29.85 -15.49 -24.08
N LEU A 39 -29.40 -14.29 -24.46
CA LEU A 39 -29.88 -13.03 -23.90
C LEU A 39 -30.92 -12.29 -24.75
N ASP A 40 -31.21 -12.73 -25.98
CA ASP A 40 -32.18 -12.11 -26.90
C ASP A 40 -33.52 -11.71 -26.23
N SER A 41 -34.25 -12.70 -25.70
CA SER A 41 -35.51 -12.48 -24.97
C SER A 41 -35.38 -11.59 -23.72
N VAL A 42 -34.18 -11.48 -23.13
CA VAL A 42 -33.93 -10.61 -21.99
C VAL A 42 -33.80 -9.15 -22.45
N LEU A 43 -33.07 -8.90 -23.54
CA LEU A 43 -32.86 -7.55 -24.07
C LEU A 43 -34.17 -6.92 -24.55
N PHE A 44 -35.00 -7.66 -25.29
CA PHE A 44 -36.35 -7.20 -25.69
C PHE A 44 -37.19 -6.76 -24.48
N ARG A 45 -37.23 -7.60 -23.43
CA ARG A 45 -38.00 -7.31 -22.21
C ARG A 45 -37.41 -6.16 -21.40
N VAL A 46 -36.09 -6.00 -21.41
CA VAL A 46 -35.39 -4.86 -20.78
C VAL A 46 -35.63 -3.56 -21.54
N GLY A 47 -35.80 -3.59 -22.87
CA GLY A 47 -36.19 -2.41 -23.66
C GLY A 47 -37.54 -1.83 -23.22
N ILE A 48 -38.53 -2.71 -23.05
CA ILE A 48 -39.85 -2.35 -22.50
C ILE A 48 -39.73 -1.84 -21.06
N LEU A 49 -38.91 -2.50 -20.21
CA LEU A 49 -38.70 -2.08 -18.83
C LEU A 49 -38.05 -0.69 -18.71
N ALA A 50 -37.05 -0.38 -19.56
CA ALA A 50 -36.39 0.93 -19.59
C ALA A 50 -37.39 2.05 -19.91
N ALA A 51 -38.26 1.82 -20.89
CA ALA A 51 -39.32 2.74 -21.26
C ALA A 51 -40.36 2.93 -20.13
N LEU A 52 -40.74 1.85 -19.43
CA LEU A 52 -41.62 1.92 -18.26
C LEU A 52 -40.97 2.66 -17.08
N ARG A 53 -39.67 2.48 -16.84
CA ARG A 53 -38.89 3.23 -15.84
C ARG A 53 -38.84 4.72 -16.20
N SER A 54 -38.63 5.05 -17.46
CA SER A 54 -38.68 6.44 -17.97
C SER A 54 -40.06 7.07 -17.73
N LYS A 55 -41.15 6.41 -18.13
CA LYS A 55 -42.53 6.85 -17.87
C LYS A 55 -42.81 7.07 -16.38
N ARG A 56 -42.33 6.16 -15.52
CA ARG A 56 -42.48 6.29 -14.05
C ARG A 56 -41.76 7.49 -13.47
N LEU A 57 -40.66 7.92 -14.10
CA LEU A 57 -39.86 9.08 -13.71
C LEU A 57 -40.15 10.31 -14.60
N ASP A 58 -41.44 10.50 -14.96
CA ASP A 58 -41.95 11.64 -15.72
C ASP A 58 -41.30 11.89 -17.08
N GLY A 59 -40.84 10.83 -17.74
CA GLY A 59 -40.19 10.91 -19.06
C GLY A 59 -38.73 11.36 -19.01
N LYS A 60 -38.08 11.27 -17.85
CA LYS A 60 -36.61 11.35 -17.75
C LYS A 60 -35.95 10.25 -18.56
N THR A 61 -34.80 10.56 -19.14
CA THR A 61 -34.02 9.64 -19.96
C THR A 61 -33.41 8.54 -19.08
N ILE A 62 -33.58 7.28 -19.50
CA ILE A 62 -32.98 6.08 -18.90
C ILE A 62 -31.84 5.57 -19.79
N GLY A 63 -30.79 5.00 -19.21
CA GLY A 63 -29.72 4.35 -19.96
C GLY A 63 -29.89 2.83 -20.05
N VAL A 64 -29.46 2.24 -21.17
CA VAL A 64 -29.29 0.78 -21.32
C VAL A 64 -27.89 0.49 -21.87
N MET A 65 -27.03 -0.14 -21.06
CA MET A 65 -25.70 -0.55 -21.50
C MET A 65 -25.66 -2.06 -21.76
N VAL A 66 -25.29 -2.46 -22.98
CA VAL A 66 -25.13 -3.87 -23.37
C VAL A 66 -23.65 -4.25 -23.28
N THR A 67 -23.28 -4.95 -22.21
CA THR A 67 -21.90 -5.38 -21.92
C THR A 67 -21.87 -6.43 -20.80
N ALA A 68 -20.81 -7.24 -20.78
CA ALA A 68 -20.40 -8.02 -19.60
C ALA A 68 -19.04 -7.60 -18.99
N SER A 69 -18.47 -6.43 -19.34
CA SER A 69 -17.26 -5.89 -18.68
C SER A 69 -16.07 -6.88 -18.79
N HIS A 70 -15.37 -7.19 -17.70
CA HIS A 70 -14.29 -8.18 -17.56
C HIS A 70 -14.63 -9.65 -17.93
N ASN A 71 -15.89 -10.03 -18.14
CA ASN A 71 -16.24 -11.41 -18.50
C ASN A 71 -15.55 -11.87 -19.81
N PRO A 72 -15.36 -13.19 -20.04
CA PRO A 72 -14.90 -13.73 -21.33
C PRO A 72 -15.77 -13.29 -22.51
N GLU A 73 -15.18 -13.19 -23.72
CA GLU A 73 -15.86 -12.67 -24.92
C GLU A 73 -17.25 -13.30 -25.26
N PRO A 74 -17.49 -14.62 -25.10
CA PRO A 74 -18.79 -15.23 -25.42
C PRO A 74 -19.96 -14.78 -24.53
N ASP A 75 -19.67 -14.27 -23.33
CA ASP A 75 -20.68 -13.68 -22.45
C ASP A 75 -21.18 -12.35 -23.02
N ASN A 76 -22.36 -11.92 -22.60
CA ASN A 76 -22.78 -10.53 -22.69
C ASN A 76 -23.72 -10.21 -21.51
N GLY A 77 -24.29 -9.01 -21.48
CA GLY A 77 -25.18 -8.61 -20.42
C GLY A 77 -25.91 -7.32 -20.73
N VAL A 78 -26.81 -6.93 -19.84
CA VAL A 78 -27.50 -5.65 -19.91
C VAL A 78 -27.70 -5.06 -18.52
N LYS A 79 -27.29 -3.79 -18.35
CA LYS A 79 -27.47 -2.99 -17.12
C LYS A 79 -28.28 -1.72 -17.43
N LEU A 80 -29.20 -1.37 -16.54
CA LEU A 80 -30.03 -0.16 -16.60
C LEU A 80 -29.43 0.96 -15.77
N VAL A 81 -29.49 2.18 -16.31
CA VAL A 81 -28.96 3.42 -15.71
C VAL A 81 -30.11 4.39 -15.45
N ASP A 82 -30.24 4.84 -14.20
CA ASP A 82 -31.26 5.79 -13.78
C ASP A 82 -30.85 7.25 -14.07
N PRO A 83 -31.77 8.24 -13.93
CA PRO A 83 -31.58 9.56 -14.54
C PRO A 83 -30.41 10.43 -14.05
N ARG A 84 -29.84 10.17 -12.86
CA ARG A 84 -28.63 10.86 -12.37
C ARG A 84 -27.35 10.17 -12.89
N GLY A 85 -27.46 9.16 -13.75
CA GLY A 85 -26.34 8.32 -14.18
C GLY A 85 -26.00 7.22 -13.16
N GLU A 86 -26.84 7.00 -12.14
CA GLU A 86 -26.65 5.92 -11.17
C GLU A 86 -27.15 4.57 -11.71
N MET A 87 -26.78 3.47 -11.05
CA MET A 87 -27.35 2.17 -11.36
C MET A 87 -28.83 2.10 -10.99
N LEU A 88 -29.63 1.33 -11.75
CA LEU A 88 -31.05 1.06 -11.46
C LEU A 88 -31.35 0.85 -9.97
N GLU A 89 -32.37 1.55 -9.47
CA GLU A 89 -32.93 1.37 -8.12
C GLU A 89 -33.19 -0.09 -7.76
N ALA A 90 -32.71 -0.55 -6.60
CA ALA A 90 -32.73 -1.97 -6.21
C ALA A 90 -34.15 -2.59 -6.18
N SER A 91 -35.18 -1.79 -5.88
CA SER A 91 -36.58 -2.25 -5.89
C SER A 91 -37.06 -2.71 -7.28
N TRP A 92 -36.42 -2.26 -8.36
CA TRP A 92 -36.76 -2.61 -9.75
C TRP A 92 -36.05 -3.87 -10.26
N GLU A 93 -35.04 -4.39 -9.56
CA GLU A 93 -34.31 -5.62 -9.94
C GLU A 93 -35.21 -6.85 -9.87
N ALA A 94 -36.09 -6.90 -8.88
CA ALA A 94 -37.09 -7.95 -8.73
C ALA A 94 -38.09 -7.92 -9.91
N HIS A 95 -38.53 -6.73 -10.32
CA HIS A 95 -39.40 -6.56 -11.48
C HIS A 95 -38.70 -6.98 -12.78
N ALA A 96 -37.45 -6.56 -13.00
CA ALA A 96 -36.64 -7.02 -14.13
C ALA A 96 -36.54 -8.55 -14.17
N THR A 97 -36.21 -9.17 -13.03
CA THR A 97 -36.10 -10.62 -12.87
C THR A 97 -37.42 -11.33 -13.15
N THR A 98 -38.55 -10.83 -12.67
CA THR A 98 -39.89 -11.38 -12.96
C THR A 98 -40.19 -11.33 -14.46
N LEU A 99 -39.98 -10.18 -15.10
CA LEU A 99 -40.22 -10.00 -16.54
C LEU A 99 -39.34 -10.95 -17.38
N ALA A 100 -38.03 -11.01 -17.11
CA ALA A 100 -37.11 -11.90 -17.82
C ALA A 100 -37.46 -13.39 -17.68
N ASN A 101 -38.11 -13.80 -16.59
CA ASN A 101 -38.50 -15.19 -16.35
C ASN A 101 -39.96 -15.52 -16.69
N ALA A 102 -40.78 -14.58 -17.18
CA ALA A 102 -42.13 -14.90 -17.64
C ALA A 102 -42.08 -15.99 -18.74
N ALA A 103 -42.86 -17.07 -18.57
CA ALA A 103 -42.74 -18.28 -19.38
C ALA A 103 -43.31 -18.10 -20.79
N THR A 104 -44.52 -17.54 -20.88
CA THR A 104 -45.19 -17.22 -22.15
C THR A 104 -45.27 -15.70 -22.39
N THR A 105 -45.62 -15.30 -23.61
CA THR A 105 -45.95 -13.91 -23.95
C THR A 105 -47.13 -13.37 -23.12
N GLU A 106 -48.14 -14.21 -22.84
CA GLU A 106 -49.26 -13.85 -21.98
C GLU A 106 -48.82 -13.60 -20.52
N ASP A 107 -47.94 -14.44 -19.97
CA ASP A 107 -47.40 -14.25 -18.62
C ASP A 107 -46.53 -12.99 -18.54
N PHE A 108 -45.82 -12.66 -19.62
CA PHE A 108 -45.04 -11.44 -19.73
C PHE A 108 -45.95 -10.20 -19.72
N ILE A 109 -47.06 -10.22 -20.47
CA ILE A 109 -48.06 -9.14 -20.47
C ILE A 109 -48.71 -8.99 -19.09
N LYS A 110 -49.16 -10.09 -18.45
CA LYS A 110 -49.71 -10.06 -17.08
C LYS A 110 -48.70 -9.49 -16.07
N ALA A 111 -47.41 -9.79 -16.23
CA ALA A 111 -46.34 -9.24 -15.40
C ALA A 111 -46.09 -7.74 -15.67
N LEU A 112 -46.18 -7.28 -16.92
CA LEU A 112 -46.12 -5.85 -17.27
C LEU A 112 -47.31 -5.07 -16.70
N GLU A 113 -48.53 -5.59 -16.82
CA GLU A 113 -49.74 -5.00 -16.22
C GLU A 113 -49.61 -4.89 -14.70
N THR A 114 -49.11 -5.95 -14.07
CA THR A 114 -48.83 -6.00 -12.62
C THR A 114 -47.79 -4.95 -12.23
N LEU A 115 -46.72 -4.78 -13.01
CA LEU A 115 -45.70 -3.74 -12.80
C LEU A 115 -46.30 -2.33 -12.93
N VAL A 116 -47.02 -2.05 -14.02
CA VAL A 116 -47.67 -0.75 -14.27
C VAL A 116 -48.59 -0.37 -13.11
N LYS A 117 -49.42 -1.30 -12.64
CA LYS A 117 -50.33 -1.11 -11.51
C LYS A 117 -49.59 -0.90 -10.19
N THR A 118 -48.62 -1.77 -9.89
CA THR A 118 -47.90 -1.77 -8.60
C THR A 118 -47.00 -0.55 -8.44
N ALA A 119 -46.21 -0.24 -9.48
CA ALA A 119 -45.32 0.91 -9.48
C ALA A 119 -46.04 2.25 -9.78
N LYS A 120 -47.35 2.21 -10.09
CA LYS A 120 -48.21 3.37 -10.45
C LYS A 120 -47.64 4.15 -11.64
N ILE A 121 -47.41 3.46 -12.75
CA ILE A 121 -46.80 4.04 -13.96
C ILE A 121 -47.88 4.72 -14.81
N ASP A 122 -47.75 6.03 -15.00
CA ASP A 122 -48.58 6.77 -15.96
C ASP A 122 -48.09 6.48 -17.39
N LEU A 123 -48.86 5.68 -18.12
CA LEU A 123 -48.53 5.28 -19.49
C LEU A 123 -48.65 6.42 -20.51
N SER A 124 -49.30 7.53 -20.18
CA SER A 124 -49.43 8.70 -21.06
C SER A 124 -48.14 9.53 -21.16
N LYS A 125 -47.24 9.40 -20.18
CA LYS A 125 -45.93 10.08 -20.17
C LYS A 125 -45.08 9.62 -21.37
N PRO A 126 -44.19 10.48 -21.92
CA PRO A 126 -43.20 10.03 -22.89
C PRO A 126 -42.24 9.01 -22.24
N ALA A 127 -41.68 8.12 -23.04
CA ALA A 127 -40.57 7.26 -22.66
C ALA A 127 -39.33 7.68 -23.46
N ARG A 128 -38.21 7.88 -22.77
CA ARG A 128 -36.92 8.28 -23.35
C ARG A 128 -35.80 7.35 -22.90
N VAL A 129 -35.06 6.82 -23.86
CA VAL A 129 -33.94 5.90 -23.60
C VAL A 129 -32.72 6.29 -24.43
N VAL A 130 -31.54 6.28 -23.80
CA VAL A 130 -30.25 6.28 -24.48
C VAL A 130 -29.63 4.91 -24.27
N TYR A 131 -29.06 4.31 -25.31
CA TYR A 131 -28.50 2.95 -25.22
C TYR A 131 -27.19 2.85 -25.97
N GLY A 132 -26.38 1.85 -25.64
CA GLY A 132 -25.09 1.60 -26.28
C GLY A 132 -24.54 0.24 -25.91
N ARG A 133 -23.43 -0.15 -26.54
CA ARG A 133 -22.81 -1.45 -26.33
C ARG A 133 -21.29 -1.41 -26.33
N ASP A 134 -20.67 -2.47 -25.81
CA ASP A 134 -19.25 -2.75 -26.04
C ASP A 134 -18.98 -3.45 -27.39
N THR A 135 -17.75 -3.92 -27.58
CA THR A 135 -17.24 -4.57 -28.79
C THR A 135 -17.66 -6.04 -28.95
N ARG A 136 -18.42 -6.64 -28.03
CA ARG A 136 -18.72 -8.08 -28.05
C ARG A 136 -19.44 -8.53 -29.33
N PRO A 137 -19.09 -9.70 -29.92
CA PRO A 137 -19.68 -10.18 -31.17
C PRO A 137 -21.21 -10.38 -31.13
N SER A 138 -21.77 -10.69 -29.96
CA SER A 138 -23.22 -10.81 -29.75
C SER A 138 -23.97 -9.46 -29.69
N GLY A 139 -23.24 -8.36 -29.48
CA GLY A 139 -23.79 -7.02 -29.27
C GLY A 139 -24.79 -6.55 -30.35
N PRO A 140 -24.49 -6.64 -31.65
CA PRO A 140 -25.41 -6.17 -32.71
C PRO A 140 -26.78 -6.86 -32.68
N ALA A 141 -26.83 -8.18 -32.48
CA ALA A 141 -28.09 -8.93 -32.40
C ALA A 141 -28.88 -8.55 -31.13
N LEU A 142 -28.17 -8.40 -30.01
CA LEU A 142 -28.76 -7.98 -28.74
C LEU A 142 -29.30 -6.55 -28.75
N ILE A 143 -28.69 -5.65 -29.53
CA ILE A 143 -29.23 -4.30 -29.81
C ILE A 143 -30.52 -4.38 -30.64
N SER A 144 -30.57 -5.21 -31.69
CA SER A 144 -31.80 -5.39 -32.48
C SER A 144 -32.98 -5.84 -31.62
N ALA A 145 -32.77 -6.80 -30.72
CA ALA A 145 -33.82 -7.25 -29.79
C ALA A 145 -34.25 -6.14 -28.81
N LEU A 146 -33.29 -5.33 -28.32
CA LEU A 146 -33.55 -4.19 -27.45
C LEU A 146 -34.38 -3.11 -28.15
N GLU A 147 -34.08 -2.81 -29.42
CA GLU A 147 -34.77 -1.84 -30.26
C GLU A 147 -36.22 -2.26 -30.55
N ASP A 148 -36.48 -3.54 -30.85
CA ASP A 148 -37.85 -4.05 -30.95
C ASP A 148 -38.60 -3.92 -29.61
N GLY A 149 -37.90 -4.02 -28.47
CA GLY A 149 -38.44 -3.71 -27.14
C GLY A 149 -38.86 -2.23 -26.98
N PHE A 150 -38.05 -1.28 -27.47
CA PHE A 150 -38.40 0.15 -27.46
C PHE A 150 -39.59 0.45 -28.39
N LYS A 151 -39.58 -0.13 -29.58
CA LYS A 151 -40.62 -0.02 -30.62
C LYS A 151 -41.95 -0.57 -30.15
N ALA A 152 -41.95 -1.71 -29.45
CA ALA A 152 -43.16 -2.34 -28.89
C ALA A 152 -43.97 -1.41 -27.98
N ILE A 153 -43.31 -0.49 -27.25
CA ILE A 153 -43.93 0.44 -26.31
C ILE A 153 -43.89 1.91 -26.75
N GLY A 154 -43.37 2.19 -27.96
CA GLY A 154 -43.29 3.54 -28.53
C GLY A 154 -42.36 4.48 -27.75
N ALA A 155 -41.17 4.01 -27.37
CA ALA A 155 -40.16 4.84 -26.71
C ALA A 155 -39.34 5.68 -27.72
N GLU A 156 -39.06 6.92 -27.36
CA GLU A 156 -38.05 7.77 -28.01
C GLU A 156 -36.68 7.23 -27.62
N SER A 157 -35.94 6.68 -28.58
CA SER A 157 -34.67 5.98 -28.31
C SER A 157 -33.51 6.61 -29.09
N ARG A 158 -32.34 6.73 -28.45
CA ARG A 158 -31.10 7.29 -29.02
C ARG A 158 -29.97 6.27 -28.86
N ASP A 159 -29.48 5.77 -29.99
CA ASP A 159 -28.26 4.95 -30.02
C ASP A 159 -27.03 5.84 -29.74
N ALA A 160 -26.15 5.38 -28.86
CA ALA A 160 -24.81 5.90 -28.60
C ALA A 160 -23.72 5.04 -29.31
N GLY A 161 -24.12 3.94 -29.95
CA GLY A 161 -23.26 3.06 -30.73
C GLY A 161 -22.37 2.18 -29.86
N VAL A 162 -21.15 1.95 -30.36
CA VAL A 162 -20.08 1.29 -29.60
C VAL A 162 -19.42 2.34 -28.72
N THR A 163 -19.57 2.21 -27.40
CA THR A 163 -19.09 3.20 -26.43
C THR A 163 -18.74 2.56 -25.09
N THR A 164 -18.03 3.28 -24.21
CA THR A 164 -17.68 2.78 -22.88
C THR A 164 -18.87 2.90 -21.93
N THR A 165 -18.91 2.08 -20.86
CA THR A 165 -19.93 2.21 -19.81
C THR A 165 -20.00 3.63 -19.24
N PRO A 166 -18.88 4.29 -18.86
CA PRO A 166 -18.94 5.62 -18.27
C PRO A 166 -19.47 6.71 -19.21
N ILE A 167 -19.20 6.61 -20.52
CA ILE A 167 -19.73 7.55 -21.51
C ILE A 167 -21.25 7.44 -21.58
N LEU A 168 -21.83 6.24 -21.56
CA LEU A 168 -23.29 6.08 -21.53
C LEU A 168 -23.90 6.72 -20.26
N HIS A 169 -23.31 6.44 -19.08
CA HIS A 169 -23.76 7.03 -17.82
C HIS A 169 -23.66 8.57 -17.82
N TYR A 170 -22.58 9.11 -18.40
CA TYR A 170 -22.42 10.55 -18.63
C TYR A 170 -23.53 11.10 -19.54
N LEU A 171 -23.83 10.46 -20.68
CA LEU A 171 -24.87 10.90 -21.62
C LEU A 171 -26.26 10.95 -20.95
N VAL A 172 -26.59 9.97 -20.11
CA VAL A 172 -27.85 9.93 -19.34
C VAL A 172 -27.93 11.13 -18.39
N ARG A 173 -26.91 11.36 -17.54
CA ARG A 173 -26.91 12.49 -16.59
C ARG A 173 -26.90 13.84 -17.31
N ALA A 174 -26.08 13.99 -18.36
CA ALA A 174 -26.00 15.21 -19.15
C ALA A 174 -27.36 15.53 -19.80
N THR A 175 -27.99 14.56 -20.47
CA THR A 175 -29.33 14.73 -21.09
C THR A 175 -30.37 15.20 -20.06
N ASN A 176 -30.41 14.56 -18.89
CA ASN A 176 -31.38 14.90 -17.83
C ASN A 176 -31.10 16.22 -17.11
N THR A 177 -29.90 16.82 -17.26
CA THR A 177 -29.49 18.05 -16.55
C THR A 177 -29.24 19.25 -17.46
N LYS A 178 -29.20 19.07 -18.80
CA LYS A 178 -28.83 20.03 -19.87
C LYS A 178 -29.48 21.43 -19.83
N ARG A 179 -30.57 21.62 -19.07
CA ARG A 179 -31.29 22.90 -18.91
C ARG A 179 -31.63 23.23 -17.45
N THR A 180 -30.78 22.80 -16.52
CA THR A 180 -30.94 23.02 -15.07
C THR A 180 -29.75 23.80 -14.51
N LYS A 181 -29.89 24.37 -13.30
CA LYS A 181 -28.75 24.99 -12.59
C LYS A 181 -27.58 24.03 -12.33
N ASN A 182 -27.83 22.72 -12.39
CA ASN A 182 -26.88 21.65 -12.11
C ASN A 182 -26.50 20.87 -13.39
N ALA A 183 -26.41 21.55 -14.54
CA ALA A 183 -26.06 20.94 -15.83
C ALA A 183 -24.69 20.23 -15.77
N TYR A 184 -24.66 18.93 -16.08
CA TYR A 184 -23.45 18.10 -15.91
C TYR A 184 -22.41 18.25 -17.04
N GLY A 185 -22.83 18.76 -18.19
CA GLY A 185 -22.02 18.92 -19.40
C GLY A 185 -22.87 18.87 -20.67
N GLU A 186 -22.23 18.94 -21.85
CA GLU A 186 -22.89 18.70 -23.13
C GLU A 186 -23.25 17.21 -23.27
N ASP A 187 -24.46 16.88 -23.72
CA ASP A 187 -25.01 15.52 -23.87
C ASP A 187 -24.51 14.80 -25.14
N THR A 188 -23.21 14.90 -25.40
CA THR A 188 -22.50 14.32 -26.55
C THR A 188 -21.21 13.64 -26.09
N GLU A 189 -20.69 12.71 -26.89
CA GLU A 189 -19.40 12.06 -26.63
C GLU A 189 -18.25 13.07 -26.68
N GLU A 190 -18.29 14.01 -27.63
CA GLU A 190 -17.38 15.17 -27.68
C GLU A 190 -17.44 16.02 -26.41
N GLY A 191 -18.64 16.23 -25.86
CA GLY A 191 -18.87 16.93 -24.60
C GLY A 191 -18.17 16.27 -23.41
N TYR A 192 -18.23 14.95 -23.33
CA TYR A 192 -17.49 14.15 -22.34
C TYR A 192 -15.97 14.39 -22.45
N PHE A 193 -15.39 14.23 -23.66
CA PHE A 193 -13.96 14.43 -23.87
C PHE A 193 -13.51 15.86 -23.57
N LYS A 194 -14.27 16.87 -24.02
CA LYS A 194 -14.01 18.30 -23.73
C LYS A 194 -14.05 18.61 -22.24
N LYS A 195 -15.04 18.08 -21.52
CA LYS A 195 -15.18 18.28 -20.07
C LYS A 195 -13.96 17.75 -19.32
N LEU A 196 -13.61 16.48 -19.55
CA LEU A 196 -12.49 15.82 -18.86
C LEU A 196 -11.14 16.46 -19.22
N SER A 197 -10.84 16.59 -20.52
CA SER A 197 -9.57 17.17 -20.98
C SER A 197 -9.42 18.64 -20.57
N GLY A 198 -10.50 19.43 -20.60
CA GLY A 198 -10.49 20.83 -20.16
C GLY A 198 -10.20 20.98 -18.66
N ALA A 199 -10.78 20.13 -17.82
CA ALA A 199 -10.47 20.10 -16.39
C ALA A 199 -9.03 19.62 -16.13
N PHE A 200 -8.61 18.52 -16.77
CA PHE A 200 -7.25 17.98 -16.65
C PHE A 200 -6.18 19.02 -17.02
N LYS A 201 -6.32 19.70 -18.17
CA LYS A 201 -5.39 20.74 -18.65
C LYS A 201 -5.18 21.87 -17.65
N LYS A 202 -6.24 22.33 -16.97
CA LYS A 202 -6.14 23.34 -15.92
C LYS A 202 -5.43 22.81 -14.67
N LEU A 203 -5.77 21.59 -14.27
CA LEU A 203 -5.22 20.95 -13.08
C LEU A 203 -3.71 20.70 -13.20
N VAL A 204 -3.21 20.30 -14.38
CA VAL A 204 -1.77 20.09 -14.64
C VAL A 204 -1.04 21.34 -15.17
N ALA A 205 -1.72 22.48 -15.32
CA ALA A 205 -1.10 23.71 -15.81
C ALA A 205 0.06 24.16 -14.90
N GLY A 206 1.25 24.33 -15.49
CA GLY A 206 2.46 24.71 -14.75
C GLY A 206 3.07 23.60 -13.88
N LYS A 207 2.63 22.34 -14.04
CA LYS A 207 3.24 21.16 -13.41
C LYS A 207 4.31 20.52 -14.32
N PRO A 208 5.21 19.69 -13.78
CA PRO A 208 6.10 18.86 -14.60
C PRO A 208 5.28 18.00 -15.56
N VAL A 209 5.75 17.87 -16.81
CA VAL A 209 5.08 17.04 -17.82
C VAL A 209 5.22 15.56 -17.43
N SER A 210 4.09 14.86 -17.28
CA SER A 210 4.10 13.41 -17.03
C SER A 210 4.84 12.66 -18.15
N PRO A 211 5.68 11.66 -17.83
CA PRO A 211 6.22 10.76 -18.84
C PRO A 211 5.09 10.02 -19.58
N PRO A 212 5.33 9.50 -20.80
CA PRO A 212 4.31 8.79 -21.56
C PRO A 212 3.78 7.57 -20.80
N LEU A 213 2.45 7.44 -20.75
CA LEU A 213 1.75 6.37 -20.05
C LEU A 213 1.33 5.27 -21.03
N VAL A 214 1.72 4.03 -20.74
CA VAL A 214 1.22 2.85 -21.45
C VAL A 214 -0.16 2.49 -20.90
N VAL A 215 -1.14 2.32 -21.80
CA VAL A 215 -2.53 2.01 -21.47
C VAL A 215 -2.93 0.71 -22.16
N ASP A 216 -3.08 -0.37 -21.39
CA ASP A 216 -3.64 -1.64 -21.84
C ASP A 216 -5.17 -1.52 -21.91
N CYS A 217 -5.70 -1.50 -23.13
CA CYS A 217 -7.11 -1.31 -23.42
C CYS A 217 -7.93 -2.61 -23.41
N ALA A 218 -7.36 -3.74 -22.94
CA ALA A 218 -8.00 -5.06 -22.82
C ALA A 218 -8.59 -5.64 -24.13
N ASN A 219 -8.19 -5.12 -25.29
CA ASN A 219 -8.85 -5.31 -26.60
C ASN A 219 -10.35 -4.91 -26.59
N GLY A 220 -10.75 -4.07 -25.64
CA GLY A 220 -12.12 -3.59 -25.44
C GLY A 220 -12.38 -2.19 -25.97
N VAL A 221 -13.61 -1.71 -25.78
CA VAL A 221 -14.10 -0.41 -26.29
C VAL A 221 -13.34 0.79 -25.69
N GLY A 222 -12.64 0.61 -24.56
CA GLY A 222 -11.70 1.60 -24.03
C GLY A 222 -10.64 2.04 -25.04
N THR A 223 -10.30 1.18 -26.02
CA THR A 223 -9.42 1.52 -27.17
C THR A 223 -9.87 2.79 -27.89
N ASP A 224 -11.15 2.87 -28.24
CA ASP A 224 -11.70 3.98 -29.03
C ASP A 224 -11.76 5.27 -28.19
N ALA A 225 -12.06 5.13 -26.90
CA ALA A 225 -12.08 6.26 -25.96
C ALA A 225 -10.68 6.84 -25.73
N VAL A 226 -9.65 6.00 -25.56
CA VAL A 226 -8.25 6.44 -25.43
C VAL A 226 -7.77 7.10 -26.73
N ASN A 227 -8.03 6.50 -27.88
CA ASN A 227 -7.66 7.04 -29.19
C ASN A 227 -8.28 8.43 -29.43
N LYS A 228 -9.57 8.60 -29.10
CA LYS A 228 -10.23 9.92 -29.16
C LYS A 228 -9.61 10.90 -28.16
N MET A 229 -9.44 10.50 -26.90
CA MET A 229 -8.90 11.35 -25.82
C MET A 229 -7.48 11.87 -26.11
N ILE A 230 -6.62 11.10 -26.79
CA ILE A 230 -5.29 11.59 -27.23
C ILE A 230 -5.41 12.90 -28.03
N GLY A 231 -6.41 13.02 -28.91
CA GLY A 231 -6.67 14.24 -29.68
C GLY A 231 -7.17 15.43 -28.86
N TYR A 232 -7.61 15.21 -27.61
CA TYR A 232 -8.05 16.27 -26.69
C TYR A 232 -7.00 16.63 -25.62
N LEU A 233 -5.97 15.82 -25.39
CA LEU A 233 -4.94 16.07 -24.36
C LEU A 233 -3.77 16.93 -24.84
N ASP A 234 -3.60 17.11 -26.16
CA ASP A 234 -2.44 17.78 -26.76
C ASP A 234 -1.10 17.24 -26.19
N ASN A 235 -0.23 18.13 -25.73
CA ASN A 235 1.05 17.80 -25.09
C ASN A 235 0.94 17.65 -23.56
N SER A 236 -0.25 17.70 -22.96
CA SER A 236 -0.43 17.67 -21.50
C SER A 236 -0.18 16.29 -20.89
N LEU A 237 -0.49 15.22 -21.62
CA LEU A 237 -0.20 13.84 -21.25
C LEU A 237 -0.17 12.97 -22.51
N LYS A 238 0.90 12.19 -22.71
CA LYS A 238 1.02 11.27 -23.85
C LYS A 238 0.56 9.87 -23.46
N LEU A 239 -0.59 9.44 -23.97
CA LEU A 239 -1.07 8.06 -23.84
C LEU A 239 -0.53 7.19 -24.98
N ILE A 240 -0.19 5.94 -24.68
CA ILE A 240 0.26 4.94 -25.65
C ILE A 240 -0.62 3.69 -25.49
N PRO A 241 -1.65 3.51 -26.35
CA PRO A 241 -2.58 2.40 -26.23
C PRO A 241 -1.96 1.09 -26.71
N PHE A 242 -2.17 0.03 -25.94
CA PHE A 242 -1.79 -1.36 -26.20
C PHE A 242 -3.00 -2.28 -26.03
N ASN A 243 -2.92 -3.50 -26.57
CA ASN A 243 -4.05 -4.44 -26.61
C ASN A 243 -5.31 -3.76 -27.16
N THR A 244 -5.26 -3.40 -28.44
CA THR A 244 -6.26 -2.59 -29.14
C THR A 244 -7.06 -3.36 -30.19
N ALA A 245 -7.01 -4.69 -30.17
CA ALA A 245 -7.56 -5.57 -31.21
C ALA A 245 -9.08 -5.80 -31.07
N THR A 246 -9.87 -4.71 -31.08
CA THR A 246 -11.32 -4.68 -30.80
C THR A 246 -12.21 -5.52 -31.72
N THR A 247 -11.68 -5.95 -32.87
CA THR A 247 -12.39 -6.76 -33.88
C THR A 247 -11.86 -8.18 -34.02
N THR A 248 -10.82 -8.56 -33.28
CA THR A 248 -10.21 -9.89 -33.35
C THR A 248 -10.95 -10.86 -32.41
N PRO A 249 -11.58 -11.95 -32.92
CA PRO A 249 -12.29 -12.90 -32.07
C PRO A 249 -11.38 -13.55 -31.02
N GLY A 250 -11.89 -13.65 -29.80
CA GLY A 250 -11.17 -14.18 -28.63
C GLY A 250 -10.11 -13.24 -28.05
N ALA A 251 -10.04 -11.97 -28.47
CA ALA A 251 -9.05 -11.02 -27.96
C ALA A 251 -9.51 -10.28 -26.70
N LEU A 252 -10.82 -10.04 -26.53
CA LEU A 252 -11.38 -9.26 -25.43
C LEU A 252 -11.06 -9.87 -24.06
N ASN A 253 -10.42 -9.10 -23.17
CA ASN A 253 -9.93 -9.49 -21.85
C ASN A 253 -8.98 -10.72 -21.84
N ASN A 254 -8.43 -11.14 -22.98
CA ASN A 254 -7.63 -12.36 -23.08
C ASN A 254 -6.17 -12.13 -22.69
N ALA A 255 -5.79 -12.58 -21.50
CA ALA A 255 -4.46 -12.40 -20.89
C ALA A 255 -4.03 -10.92 -20.74
N CYS A 256 -4.99 -10.01 -20.68
CA CYS A 256 -4.81 -8.56 -20.54
C CYS A 256 -6.00 -7.94 -19.79
N GLY A 257 -5.90 -6.64 -19.50
CA GLY A 257 -6.93 -5.87 -18.82
C GLY A 257 -6.84 -5.91 -17.29
N ALA A 258 -7.59 -5.01 -16.65
CA ALA A 258 -7.56 -4.76 -15.21
C ALA A 258 -7.80 -6.03 -14.37
N ASP A 259 -8.76 -6.87 -14.78
CA ASP A 259 -9.09 -8.11 -14.07
C ASP A 259 -7.96 -9.15 -14.16
N TYR A 260 -7.32 -9.30 -15.33
CA TYR A 260 -6.14 -10.16 -15.48
C TYR A 260 -4.99 -9.71 -14.56
N VAL A 261 -4.66 -8.41 -14.59
CA VAL A 261 -3.58 -7.84 -13.78
C VAL A 261 -3.88 -8.03 -12.29
N LYS A 262 -5.10 -7.70 -11.84
CA LYS A 262 -5.50 -7.82 -10.43
C LYS A 262 -5.53 -9.27 -9.94
N THR A 263 -6.07 -10.19 -10.72
CA THR A 263 -6.24 -11.59 -10.29
C THR A 263 -4.95 -12.41 -10.39
N THR A 264 -4.09 -12.13 -11.39
CA THR A 264 -2.82 -12.85 -11.56
C THR A 264 -1.64 -12.20 -10.84
N GLN A 265 -1.75 -10.92 -10.46
CA GLN A 265 -0.67 -10.07 -9.91
C GLN A 265 0.58 -10.10 -10.81
N ARG A 266 0.37 -9.98 -12.13
CA ARG A 266 1.42 -10.04 -13.17
C ARG A 266 1.18 -9.01 -14.26
N LEU A 267 2.28 -8.62 -14.92
CA LEU A 267 2.24 -7.86 -16.17
C LEU A 267 1.54 -8.68 -17.28
N PRO A 268 0.66 -8.07 -18.12
CA PRO A 268 0.14 -8.72 -19.32
C PRO A 268 1.28 -9.22 -20.21
N PRO A 269 1.25 -10.47 -20.73
CA PRO A 269 2.35 -11.02 -21.51
C PRO A 269 2.72 -10.19 -22.75
N SER A 270 1.73 -9.52 -23.35
CA SER A 270 1.92 -8.62 -24.49
C SER A 270 2.68 -7.33 -24.17
N LEU A 271 2.90 -6.99 -22.89
CA LEU A 271 3.65 -5.80 -22.46
C LEU A 271 5.09 -6.09 -22.03
N ILE A 272 5.49 -7.36 -21.87
CA ILE A 272 6.82 -7.74 -21.36
C ILE A 272 7.97 -7.14 -22.19
N SER A 273 7.81 -7.05 -23.51
CA SER A 273 8.80 -6.46 -24.43
C SER A 273 8.68 -4.94 -24.62
N HIS A 274 7.69 -4.30 -23.99
CA HIS A 274 7.34 -2.90 -24.25
C HIS A 274 7.46 -1.99 -23.02
N LEU A 275 7.12 -2.48 -21.83
CA LEU A 275 7.27 -1.74 -20.58
C LEU A 275 8.71 -1.84 -20.06
N LYS A 276 9.31 -0.71 -19.71
CA LYS A 276 10.72 -0.65 -19.24
C LYS A 276 10.81 -0.44 -17.72
N PRO A 277 11.92 -0.83 -17.07
CA PRO A 277 12.26 -0.39 -15.71
C PRO A 277 12.05 1.13 -15.52
N GLY A 278 11.47 1.52 -14.40
CA GLY A 278 11.11 2.91 -14.07
C GLY A 278 9.86 3.44 -14.77
N GLN A 279 9.23 2.70 -15.68
CA GLN A 279 7.98 3.11 -16.33
C GLN A 279 6.74 2.59 -15.61
N ARG A 280 5.72 3.45 -15.51
CA ARG A 280 4.36 3.09 -15.11
C ARG A 280 3.47 2.81 -16.32
N ALA A 281 2.47 1.98 -16.08
CA ALA A 281 1.42 1.62 -17.02
C ALA A 281 0.11 1.42 -16.26
N CYS A 282 -0.99 1.31 -17.01
CA CYS A 282 -2.29 0.97 -16.46
C CYS A 282 -3.06 0.05 -17.41
N SER A 283 -4.03 -0.69 -16.87
CA SER A 283 -4.97 -1.51 -17.62
C SER A 283 -6.40 -1.05 -17.34
N PHE A 284 -7.20 -0.95 -18.39
CA PHE A 284 -8.66 -0.87 -18.33
C PHE A 284 -9.27 -2.28 -18.33
N ASP A 285 -10.55 -2.43 -18.02
CA ASP A 285 -11.32 -3.64 -18.39
C ASP A 285 -12.12 -3.43 -19.69
N GLY A 286 -12.80 -4.49 -20.16
CA GLY A 286 -13.40 -4.53 -21.50
C GLY A 286 -14.40 -3.41 -21.85
N ASP A 287 -15.12 -2.84 -20.87
CA ASP A 287 -16.02 -1.69 -21.04
C ASP A 287 -15.52 -0.39 -20.38
N ALA A 288 -14.27 -0.40 -19.90
CA ALA A 288 -13.54 0.70 -19.27
C ALA A 288 -14.23 1.32 -18.03
N ASP A 289 -14.85 0.48 -17.19
CA ASP A 289 -15.38 0.88 -15.87
C ASP A 289 -14.42 0.59 -14.70
N ARG A 290 -13.22 0.04 -14.98
CA ARG A 290 -12.17 -0.26 -14.00
C ARG A 290 -10.78 0.17 -14.42
N LEU A 291 -9.97 0.60 -13.46
CA LEU A 291 -8.59 1.01 -13.64
C LEU A 291 -7.64 0.31 -12.64
N ILE A 292 -6.58 -0.30 -13.14
CA ILE A 292 -5.47 -0.82 -12.33
C ILE A 292 -4.17 -0.23 -12.88
N TYR A 293 -3.37 0.40 -12.02
CA TYR A 293 -2.01 0.84 -12.33
C TYR A 293 -0.98 -0.22 -11.95
N TYR A 294 0.21 -0.12 -12.54
CA TYR A 294 1.38 -0.91 -12.19
C TYR A 294 2.65 -0.24 -12.72
N TYR A 295 3.81 -0.66 -12.23
CA TYR A 295 5.10 -0.23 -12.76
C TYR A 295 6.11 -1.38 -12.69
N LEU A 296 7.21 -1.22 -13.43
CA LEU A 296 8.43 -2.01 -13.23
C LEU A 296 9.43 -1.17 -12.44
N ASP A 297 9.98 -1.70 -11.36
CA ASP A 297 11.11 -1.06 -10.67
C ASP A 297 12.40 -1.13 -11.49
N ASP A 298 13.49 -0.55 -10.97
CA ASP A 298 14.80 -0.52 -11.65
C ASP A 298 15.42 -1.91 -11.87
N ARG A 299 14.90 -2.95 -11.21
CA ARG A 299 15.30 -4.36 -11.38
C ARG A 299 14.39 -5.09 -12.37
N GLY A 300 13.37 -4.43 -12.90
CA GLY A 300 12.35 -5.02 -13.77
C GLY A 300 11.29 -5.83 -13.03
N GLN A 301 11.18 -5.71 -11.69
CA GLN A 301 10.15 -6.39 -10.93
C GLN A 301 8.81 -5.64 -11.03
N PHE A 302 7.74 -6.40 -11.24
CA PHE A 302 6.38 -5.89 -11.33
C PHE A 302 5.80 -5.56 -9.94
N HIS A 303 5.22 -4.35 -9.84
CA HIS A 303 4.49 -3.86 -8.66
C HIS A 303 3.12 -3.35 -9.10
N MET A 304 2.07 -3.75 -8.39
CA MET A 304 0.67 -3.45 -8.72
C MET A 304 0.12 -2.33 -7.83
N LEU A 305 -0.62 -1.40 -8.44
CA LEU A 305 -1.25 -0.26 -7.81
C LEU A 305 -2.77 -0.30 -8.10
N ASP A 306 -3.50 -0.98 -7.23
CA ASP A 306 -4.93 -1.26 -7.44
C ASP A 306 -5.88 -0.16 -6.95
N GLY A 307 -7.19 -0.43 -6.94
CA GLY A 307 -8.21 0.53 -6.51
C GLY A 307 -8.01 1.09 -5.09
N ASP A 308 -7.44 0.33 -4.14
CA ASP A 308 -7.12 0.85 -2.81
C ASP A 308 -5.96 1.86 -2.87
N LYS A 309 -4.96 1.60 -3.72
CA LYS A 309 -3.83 2.51 -3.94
C LYS A 309 -4.30 3.80 -4.61
N ILE A 310 -5.26 3.72 -5.54
CA ILE A 310 -5.92 4.89 -6.15
C ILE A 310 -6.69 5.67 -5.07
N ALA A 311 -7.53 5.00 -4.28
CA ALA A 311 -8.30 5.63 -3.20
C ALA A 311 -7.40 6.36 -2.20
N ALA A 312 -6.29 5.77 -1.78
CA ALA A 312 -5.34 6.38 -0.85
C ALA A 312 -4.64 7.62 -1.43
N LEU A 313 -4.18 7.54 -2.69
CA LEU A 313 -3.54 8.66 -3.39
C LEU A 313 -4.50 9.85 -3.53
N VAL A 314 -5.72 9.59 -4.01
CA VAL A 314 -6.74 10.60 -4.28
C VAL A 314 -7.29 11.20 -2.98
N ALA A 315 -7.60 10.38 -1.98
CA ALA A 315 -8.09 10.87 -0.69
C ALA A 315 -7.07 11.78 -0.01
N ALA A 316 -5.78 11.40 0.02
CA ALA A 316 -4.72 12.23 0.60
C ALA A 316 -4.58 13.59 -0.12
N PHE A 317 -4.70 13.61 -1.46
CA PHE A 317 -4.64 14.85 -2.24
C PHE A 317 -5.84 15.77 -2.00
N ILE A 318 -7.05 15.24 -2.00
CA ILE A 318 -8.26 16.06 -1.78
C ILE A 318 -8.30 16.61 -0.34
N VAL A 319 -7.87 15.83 0.67
CA VAL A 319 -7.71 16.33 2.06
C VAL A 319 -6.76 17.54 2.11
N GLU A 320 -5.62 17.46 1.44
CA GLU A 320 -4.64 18.55 1.39
C GLU A 320 -5.22 19.79 0.70
N LEU A 321 -5.97 19.63 -0.39
CA LEU A 321 -6.64 20.74 -1.07
C LEU A 321 -7.75 21.37 -0.23
N VAL A 322 -8.60 20.57 0.43
CA VAL A 322 -9.65 21.05 1.35
C VAL A 322 -9.05 21.87 2.48
N LYS A 323 -7.97 21.37 3.11
CA LYS A 323 -7.24 22.10 4.15
C LYS A 323 -6.55 23.35 3.62
N THR A 324 -5.95 23.30 2.42
CA THR A 324 -5.29 24.47 1.82
C THR A 324 -6.29 25.54 1.39
N ALA A 325 -7.54 25.16 1.09
CA ALA A 325 -8.65 26.07 0.83
C ALA A 325 -9.27 26.67 2.12
N GLY A 326 -8.90 26.18 3.31
CA GLY A 326 -9.46 26.60 4.61
C GLY A 326 -10.85 26.04 4.88
N LEU A 327 -11.16 24.85 4.35
CA LEU A 327 -12.48 24.22 4.40
C LEU A 327 -12.51 22.93 5.26
N GLU A 328 -11.44 22.62 5.98
CA GLU A 328 -11.28 21.36 6.73
C GLU A 328 -12.30 21.14 7.85
N ASN A 329 -12.85 22.22 8.41
CA ASN A 329 -13.90 22.15 9.43
C ASN A 329 -15.31 22.03 8.85
N GLU A 330 -15.47 22.25 7.54
CA GLU A 330 -16.77 22.28 6.86
C GLU A 330 -16.98 21.05 5.95
N ILE A 331 -15.94 20.63 5.22
CA ILE A 331 -16.01 19.51 4.28
C ILE A 331 -15.47 18.24 4.95
N ARG A 332 -16.37 17.44 5.53
CA ARG A 332 -16.04 16.13 6.12
C ARG A 332 -15.91 15.06 5.05
N MET A 333 -14.68 14.62 4.84
CA MET A 333 -14.33 13.54 3.92
C MET A 333 -14.48 12.15 4.56
N GLY A 334 -14.63 11.12 3.73
CA GLY A 334 -14.53 9.72 4.15
C GLY A 334 -14.20 8.79 2.99
N VAL A 335 -13.75 7.58 3.32
CA VAL A 335 -13.44 6.53 2.33
C VAL A 335 -14.33 5.32 2.54
N VAL A 336 -14.82 4.74 1.45
CA VAL A 336 -15.64 3.53 1.45
C VAL A 336 -14.91 2.42 0.71
N GLN A 337 -14.76 1.28 1.37
CA GLN A 337 -14.07 0.08 0.90
C GLN A 337 -14.97 -1.16 1.06
N THR A 338 -14.56 -2.28 0.49
CA THR A 338 -15.18 -3.59 0.71
C THR A 338 -14.26 -4.52 1.49
N ALA A 339 -14.75 -5.70 1.86
CA ALA A 339 -13.94 -6.71 2.52
C ALA A 339 -12.67 -7.12 1.74
N TYR A 340 -12.62 -6.93 0.41
CA TYR A 340 -11.46 -7.23 -0.43
C TYR A 340 -10.32 -6.21 -0.33
N ALA A 341 -10.56 -5.05 0.27
CA ALA A 341 -9.50 -4.07 0.52
C ALA A 341 -8.40 -4.67 1.40
N ASN A 342 -7.14 -4.30 1.16
CA ASN A 342 -6.01 -4.79 1.95
C ASN A 342 -6.07 -4.26 3.39
N GLY A 343 -5.68 -5.07 4.37
CA GLY A 343 -5.60 -4.65 5.77
C GLY A 343 -4.68 -3.43 5.96
N SER A 344 -3.60 -3.32 5.18
CA SER A 344 -2.71 -2.16 5.19
C SER A 344 -3.34 -0.89 4.61
N SER A 345 -4.15 -0.99 3.54
CA SER A 345 -4.83 0.18 2.94
C SER A 345 -5.85 0.74 3.92
N THR A 346 -6.69 -0.15 4.48
CA THR A 346 -7.69 0.18 5.51
C THR A 346 -7.01 0.87 6.69
N LYS A 347 -5.89 0.32 7.17
CA LYS A 347 -5.13 0.90 8.28
C LYS A 347 -4.62 2.30 7.94
N TYR A 348 -3.89 2.45 6.83
CA TYR A 348 -3.32 3.72 6.38
C TYR A 348 -4.39 4.82 6.28
N LEU A 349 -5.55 4.48 5.71
CA LEU A 349 -6.68 5.40 5.58
C LEU A 349 -7.31 5.72 6.94
N SER A 350 -7.54 4.72 7.79
CA SER A 350 -8.21 4.89 9.10
C SER A 350 -7.45 5.80 10.08
N GLU A 351 -6.13 5.90 9.95
CA GLU A 351 -5.27 6.83 10.71
C GLU A 351 -5.47 8.30 10.29
N ARG A 352 -6.18 8.56 9.18
CA ARG A 352 -6.28 9.88 8.52
C ARG A 352 -7.73 10.32 8.27
N LEU A 353 -8.62 9.38 7.97
CA LEU A 353 -10.00 9.60 7.55
C LEU A 353 -10.95 8.52 8.11
N PRO A 354 -12.25 8.82 8.28
CA PRO A 354 -13.26 7.79 8.51
C PRO A 354 -13.31 6.80 7.34
N VAL A 355 -13.11 5.51 7.65
CA VAL A 355 -13.25 4.40 6.67
C VAL A 355 -14.50 3.60 6.98
N ARG A 356 -15.31 3.29 5.96
CA ARG A 356 -16.48 2.39 6.06
C ARG A 356 -16.29 1.16 5.17
N CYS A 357 -16.44 -0.02 5.75
CA CYS A 357 -16.52 -1.27 5.01
C CYS A 357 -17.98 -1.58 4.66
N VAL A 358 -18.26 -1.92 3.40
CA VAL A 358 -19.60 -2.33 2.91
C VAL A 358 -19.52 -3.60 2.07
N SER A 359 -20.68 -4.20 1.79
CA SER A 359 -20.80 -5.35 0.88
C SER A 359 -20.29 -5.01 -0.53
N THR A 360 -19.79 -6.03 -1.22
CA THR A 360 -19.26 -5.92 -2.59
C THR A 360 -20.32 -5.42 -3.57
N GLY A 361 -19.91 -4.56 -4.50
CA GLY A 361 -20.74 -4.03 -5.56
C GLY A 361 -21.04 -2.54 -5.40
N VAL A 362 -20.73 -1.79 -6.46
CA VAL A 362 -20.79 -0.33 -6.61
C VAL A 362 -22.00 0.34 -5.94
N LYS A 363 -23.19 -0.28 -5.98
CA LYS A 363 -24.41 0.25 -5.34
C LYS A 363 -24.25 0.49 -3.85
N HIS A 364 -23.60 -0.43 -3.13
CA HIS A 364 -23.37 -0.32 -1.69
C HIS A 364 -22.28 0.72 -1.38
N LEU A 365 -21.21 0.76 -2.18
CA LEU A 365 -20.14 1.74 -2.03
C LEU A 365 -20.66 3.17 -2.28
N HIS A 366 -21.35 3.38 -3.39
CA HIS A 366 -21.90 4.68 -3.80
C HIS A 366 -22.87 5.23 -2.76
N HIS A 367 -23.84 4.43 -2.32
CA HIS A 367 -24.80 4.83 -1.28
C HIS A 367 -24.10 5.19 0.05
N ALA A 368 -23.08 4.42 0.46
CA ALA A 368 -22.32 4.76 1.67
C ALA A 368 -21.41 5.99 1.50
N ALA A 369 -20.97 6.29 0.26
CA ALA A 369 -20.18 7.48 -0.08
C ALA A 369 -21.04 8.75 -0.13
N GLU A 370 -22.32 8.68 -0.55
CA GLU A 370 -23.29 9.79 -0.49
C GLU A 370 -23.49 10.34 0.95
N HIS A 371 -23.07 9.62 2.00
CA HIS A 371 -23.15 10.05 3.40
C HIS A 371 -21.98 10.94 3.87
N PHE A 372 -21.01 11.23 3.00
CA PHE A 372 -19.90 12.14 3.27
C PHE A 372 -20.04 13.43 2.43
N ALA A 373 -19.42 14.52 2.86
CA ALA A 373 -19.37 15.76 2.08
C ALA A 373 -18.56 15.52 0.79
N VAL A 374 -17.44 14.79 0.93
CA VAL A 374 -16.72 14.15 -0.18
C VAL A 374 -16.50 12.68 0.18
N GLY A 375 -17.07 11.77 -0.60
CA GLY A 375 -16.96 10.33 -0.43
C GLY A 375 -16.08 9.70 -1.50
N VAL A 376 -14.88 9.25 -1.14
CA VAL A 376 -14.00 8.48 -2.02
C VAL A 376 -14.40 7.00 -1.90
N TYR A 377 -14.63 6.30 -3.00
CA TYR A 377 -14.87 4.86 -2.95
C TYR A 377 -14.21 4.13 -4.11
N PHE A 378 -13.49 3.05 -3.81
CA PHE A 378 -12.95 2.12 -4.80
C PHE A 378 -13.05 0.69 -4.26
N GLU A 379 -13.34 -0.25 -5.15
CA GLU A 379 -13.06 -1.66 -4.92
C GLU A 379 -11.62 -1.97 -5.35
N ALA A 380 -10.96 -2.90 -4.68
CA ALA A 380 -9.60 -3.34 -5.04
C ALA A 380 -9.49 -3.96 -6.46
N ASN A 381 -10.59 -4.12 -7.20
CA ASN A 381 -10.62 -4.50 -8.62
C ASN A 381 -10.45 -3.31 -9.59
N GLY A 382 -10.35 -2.08 -9.07
CA GLY A 382 -10.17 -0.87 -9.88
C GLY A 382 -11.45 -0.10 -10.22
N HIS A 383 -12.64 -0.57 -9.82
CA HIS A 383 -13.89 0.17 -9.99
C HIS A 383 -14.09 1.15 -8.82
N GLY A 384 -14.20 2.44 -9.10
CA GLY A 384 -14.47 3.46 -8.07
C GLY A 384 -14.54 4.87 -8.62
N THR A 385 -14.83 5.85 -7.77
CA THR A 385 -14.81 7.29 -8.11
C THR A 385 -14.86 8.12 -6.80
N VAL A 386 -14.99 9.44 -6.91
CA VAL A 386 -15.23 10.34 -5.78
C VAL A 386 -16.55 11.10 -5.98
N LEU A 387 -17.40 11.10 -4.95
CA LEU A 387 -18.65 11.86 -4.95
C LEU A 387 -18.50 13.15 -4.15
N PHE A 388 -19.13 14.23 -4.62
CA PHE A 388 -19.25 15.50 -3.91
C PHE A 388 -20.73 15.75 -3.60
N SER A 389 -21.06 16.00 -2.34
CA SER A 389 -22.45 16.30 -1.94
C SER A 389 -22.95 17.61 -2.57
N HIS A 390 -24.27 17.77 -2.70
CA HIS A 390 -24.82 19.01 -3.27
C HIS A 390 -24.40 20.24 -2.46
N GLU A 391 -24.40 20.13 -1.12
CA GLU A 391 -23.92 21.15 -0.19
C GLU A 391 -22.45 21.50 -0.42
N THR A 392 -21.61 20.49 -0.68
CA THR A 392 -20.18 20.70 -1.00
C THR A 392 -20.01 21.43 -2.33
N LEU A 393 -20.78 21.06 -3.36
CA LEU A 393 -20.73 21.74 -4.66
C LEU A 393 -21.18 23.20 -4.56
N GLU A 394 -22.25 23.49 -3.81
CA GLU A 394 -22.70 24.87 -3.56
C GLU A 394 -21.69 25.66 -2.70
N LYS A 395 -21.07 25.03 -1.70
CA LYS A 395 -20.01 25.63 -0.88
C LYS A 395 -18.77 25.97 -1.72
N LEU A 396 -18.29 25.04 -2.55
CA LEU A 396 -17.13 25.28 -3.44
C LEU A 396 -17.40 26.40 -4.45
N ALA A 397 -18.65 26.58 -4.89
CA ALA A 397 -19.05 27.63 -5.81
C ALA A 397 -19.24 29.02 -5.16
N THR A 398 -19.40 29.08 -3.82
CA THR A 398 -19.74 30.32 -3.08
C THR A 398 -18.68 30.75 -2.06
N HIS A 399 -17.68 29.92 -1.78
CA HIS A 399 -16.62 30.23 -0.82
C HIS A 399 -15.67 31.30 -1.35
N GLU A 400 -15.45 32.36 -0.56
CA GLU A 400 -14.52 33.44 -0.89
C GLU A 400 -13.15 33.20 -0.24
N PRO A 401 -12.09 32.86 -1.01
CA PRO A 401 -10.78 32.56 -0.48
C PRO A 401 -10.03 33.84 -0.04
N SER A 402 -9.50 33.85 1.18
CA SER A 402 -8.79 35.02 1.73
C SER A 402 -7.34 35.17 1.24
N THR A 403 -6.76 34.15 0.61
CA THR A 403 -5.37 34.15 0.13
C THR A 403 -5.24 33.57 -1.29
N PRO A 404 -4.18 33.94 -2.05
CA PRO A 404 -3.91 33.34 -3.36
C PRO A 404 -3.69 31.81 -3.31
N ALA A 405 -3.20 31.27 -2.18
CA ALA A 405 -3.04 29.84 -1.97
C ALA A 405 -4.38 29.13 -1.81
N GLN A 406 -5.27 29.67 -0.96
CA GLN A 406 -6.66 29.17 -0.82
C GLN A 406 -7.42 29.27 -2.14
N SER A 407 -7.29 30.38 -2.87
CA SER A 407 -7.96 30.57 -4.17
C SER A 407 -7.52 29.53 -5.18
N ARG A 408 -6.22 29.22 -5.24
CA ARG A 408 -5.69 28.17 -6.12
C ARG A 408 -6.19 26.78 -5.72
N ALA A 409 -6.21 26.47 -4.42
CA ALA A 409 -6.71 25.18 -3.92
C ALA A 409 -8.22 25.00 -4.17
N LEU A 410 -9.02 26.06 -3.97
CA LEU A 410 -10.44 26.09 -4.27
C LEU A 410 -10.69 25.85 -5.77
N ASN A 411 -9.95 26.53 -6.65
CA ASN A 411 -10.06 26.32 -8.10
C ASN A 411 -9.70 24.88 -8.50
N TYR A 412 -8.66 24.28 -7.89
CA TYR A 412 -8.34 22.87 -8.10
C TYR A 412 -9.45 21.93 -7.60
N LEU A 413 -10.09 22.19 -6.46
CA LEU A 413 -11.26 21.42 -6.02
C LEU A 413 -12.41 21.51 -7.03
N VAL A 414 -12.72 22.72 -7.53
CA VAL A 414 -13.76 22.94 -8.55
C VAL A 414 -13.44 22.23 -9.87
N ASP A 415 -12.20 22.31 -10.37
CA ASP A 415 -11.80 21.59 -11.59
C ASP A 415 -11.79 20.06 -11.37
N LEU A 416 -11.44 19.56 -10.17
CA LEU A 416 -11.59 18.14 -9.83
C LEU A 416 -13.04 17.68 -9.90
N THR A 417 -14.03 18.48 -9.48
CA THR A 417 -15.45 18.10 -9.64
C THR A 417 -15.91 17.96 -11.09
N ASN A 418 -15.16 18.55 -12.03
CA ASN A 418 -15.37 18.44 -13.47
C ASN A 418 -14.54 17.31 -14.11
N LEU A 419 -13.38 16.98 -13.55
CA LEU A 419 -12.55 15.86 -13.99
C LEU A 419 -13.09 14.51 -13.53
N ILE A 420 -13.64 14.44 -12.32
CA ILE A 420 -14.09 13.18 -11.70
C ILE A 420 -15.50 12.84 -12.18
N ASN A 421 -15.69 11.62 -12.70
CA ASN A 421 -17.01 11.17 -13.13
C ASN A 421 -17.85 10.69 -11.92
N GLN A 422 -18.72 11.57 -11.44
CA GLN A 422 -19.57 11.33 -10.26
C GLN A 422 -20.83 10.47 -10.58
N THR A 423 -20.80 9.61 -11.60
CA THR A 423 -21.96 8.76 -11.99
C THR A 423 -21.72 7.28 -11.73
N VAL A 424 -20.56 6.78 -12.15
CA VAL A 424 -20.09 5.40 -12.06
C VAL A 424 -18.56 5.44 -12.11
N GLY A 425 -17.88 4.35 -11.76
CA GLY A 425 -16.43 4.28 -11.96
C GLY A 425 -16.06 4.40 -13.44
N ASP A 426 -14.99 5.14 -13.73
CA ASP A 426 -14.66 5.61 -15.07
C ASP A 426 -13.16 5.58 -15.25
N ALA A 427 -12.66 4.53 -15.90
CA ALA A 427 -11.24 4.26 -15.98
C ALA A 427 -10.43 5.38 -16.67
N LEU A 428 -11.07 6.17 -17.54
CA LEU A 428 -10.43 7.28 -18.23
C LEU A 428 -10.44 8.57 -17.40
N SER A 429 -11.53 8.83 -16.67
CA SER A 429 -11.60 9.90 -15.66
C SER A 429 -10.61 9.64 -14.52
N ASP A 430 -10.58 8.41 -13.99
CA ASP A 430 -9.70 7.99 -12.90
C ASP A 430 -8.22 8.00 -13.33
N LEU A 431 -7.90 7.67 -14.59
CA LEU A 431 -6.55 7.79 -15.14
C LEU A 431 -6.08 9.24 -15.12
N LEU A 432 -6.90 10.18 -15.63
CA LEU A 432 -6.56 11.60 -15.63
C LEU A 432 -6.50 12.18 -14.21
N LEU A 433 -7.32 11.65 -13.29
CA LEU A 433 -7.27 11.99 -11.86
C LEU A 433 -5.95 11.54 -11.23
N VAL A 434 -5.55 10.27 -11.41
CA VAL A 434 -4.27 9.74 -10.91
C VAL A 434 -3.10 10.55 -11.47
N GLU A 435 -3.05 10.76 -12.79
CA GLU A 435 -2.00 11.56 -13.43
C GLU A 435 -1.97 13.02 -12.93
N THR A 436 -3.13 13.60 -12.60
CA THR A 436 -3.20 14.90 -11.93
C THR A 436 -2.51 14.85 -10.57
N VAL A 437 -2.83 13.87 -9.71
CA VAL A 437 -2.21 13.78 -8.37
C VAL A 437 -0.71 13.55 -8.47
N LEU A 438 -0.27 12.63 -9.35
CA LEU A 438 1.14 12.34 -9.57
C LEU A 438 1.91 13.58 -10.04
N ALA A 439 1.34 14.38 -10.96
CA ALA A 439 1.96 15.64 -11.43
C ALA A 439 1.98 16.74 -10.36
N HIS A 440 1.02 16.77 -9.42
CA HIS A 440 1.05 17.70 -8.29
C HIS A 440 2.05 17.30 -7.21
N LYS A 441 2.21 15.99 -6.97
CA LYS A 441 3.12 15.42 -5.96
C LYS A 441 4.55 15.18 -6.49
N SER A 442 4.75 15.25 -7.80
CA SER A 442 5.95 14.81 -8.51
C SER A 442 6.29 13.33 -8.27
N TYR A 443 5.27 12.49 -8.06
CA TYR A 443 5.46 11.07 -7.71
C TYR A 443 5.65 10.17 -8.93
N SER A 444 6.65 9.30 -8.84
CA SER A 444 6.79 8.06 -9.60
C SER A 444 5.84 6.96 -9.09
N GLY A 445 5.86 5.80 -9.76
CA GLY A 445 5.16 4.61 -9.26
C GLY A 445 5.69 4.14 -7.90
N ILE A 446 7.00 4.29 -7.64
CA ILE A 446 7.66 3.89 -6.39
C ILE A 446 7.18 4.78 -5.23
N GLU A 447 7.14 6.10 -5.42
CA GLU A 447 6.70 7.04 -4.38
C GLU A 447 5.22 6.87 -4.05
N TRP A 448 4.37 6.62 -5.06
CA TRP A 448 2.98 6.25 -4.84
C TRP A 448 2.85 4.91 -4.10
N ASP A 449 3.60 3.87 -4.49
CA ASP A 449 3.55 2.58 -3.80
C ASP A 449 3.96 2.70 -2.33
N SER A 450 4.95 3.55 -2.05
CA SER A 450 5.51 3.79 -0.71
C SER A 450 4.53 4.38 0.32
N LEU A 451 3.34 4.85 -0.09
CA LEU A 451 2.32 5.37 0.83
C LEU A 451 1.96 4.34 1.92
N TYR A 452 1.88 3.06 1.58
CA TYR A 452 1.79 1.93 2.50
C TYR A 452 2.17 0.62 1.81
N VAL A 453 2.73 -0.34 2.54
CA VAL A 453 3.05 -1.67 1.99
C VAL A 453 1.87 -2.61 2.20
N ASP A 454 1.36 -3.22 1.13
CA ASP A 454 0.28 -4.22 1.21
C ASP A 454 0.70 -5.45 2.01
N LEU A 455 -0.23 -6.00 2.80
CA LEU A 455 -0.09 -7.37 3.29
C LEU A 455 -0.10 -8.33 2.10
N PRO A 456 0.84 -9.30 2.03
CA PRO A 456 0.71 -10.41 1.10
C PRO A 456 -0.68 -11.05 1.18
N ASN A 457 -1.35 -11.11 0.03
CA ASN A 457 -2.75 -11.51 -0.07
C ASN A 457 -2.99 -12.41 -1.29
N ARG A 458 -4.00 -13.28 -1.21
CA ARG A 458 -4.40 -14.20 -2.26
C ARG A 458 -5.92 -14.29 -2.35
N LEU A 459 -6.42 -14.35 -3.59
CA LEU A 459 -7.82 -14.60 -3.91
C LEU A 459 -7.92 -15.95 -4.62
N VAL A 460 -8.76 -16.86 -4.11
CA VAL A 460 -8.98 -18.20 -4.65
C VAL A 460 -10.45 -18.37 -5.03
N LYS A 461 -10.69 -19.03 -6.16
CA LYS A 461 -12.02 -19.40 -6.66
C LYS A 461 -12.29 -20.86 -6.31
N VAL A 462 -13.41 -21.13 -5.64
CA VAL A 462 -13.86 -22.48 -5.28
C VAL A 462 -15.18 -22.76 -6.02
N VAL A 463 -15.20 -23.80 -6.84
CA VAL A 463 -16.42 -24.28 -7.50
C VAL A 463 -17.22 -25.07 -6.46
N VAL A 464 -18.52 -24.79 -6.34
CA VAL A 464 -19.42 -25.41 -5.35
C VAL A 464 -20.73 -25.82 -6.03
N ALA A 465 -21.37 -26.88 -5.54
CA ALA A 465 -22.62 -27.39 -6.13
C ALA A 465 -23.80 -26.39 -6.03
N ASN A 466 -23.82 -25.54 -5.00
CA ASN A 466 -24.84 -24.51 -4.82
C ASN A 466 -24.28 -23.29 -4.08
N ARG A 467 -23.98 -22.20 -4.79
CA ARG A 467 -23.50 -20.95 -4.16
C ARG A 467 -24.53 -20.29 -3.23
N HIS A 468 -25.83 -20.53 -3.40
CA HIS A 468 -26.87 -19.95 -2.54
C HIS A 468 -26.94 -20.60 -1.14
N ALA A 469 -26.22 -21.70 -0.90
CA ALA A 469 -26.01 -22.24 0.44
C ALA A 469 -25.14 -21.31 1.32
N PHE A 470 -24.36 -20.43 0.70
CA PHE A 470 -23.51 -19.46 1.38
C PHE A 470 -24.28 -18.17 1.59
N GLN A 471 -24.53 -17.83 2.87
CA GLN A 471 -25.17 -16.58 3.27
C GLN A 471 -24.23 -15.83 4.20
N THR A 472 -24.10 -14.53 3.99
CA THR A 472 -23.11 -13.70 4.67
C THR A 472 -23.76 -12.57 5.47
N GLU A 473 -23.03 -12.08 6.45
CA GLU A 473 -23.34 -10.89 7.26
C GLU A 473 -22.12 -9.97 7.35
N ASP A 474 -22.25 -8.86 8.10
CA ASP A 474 -21.14 -7.96 8.44
C ASP A 474 -20.31 -7.49 7.22
N ALA A 475 -20.95 -6.79 6.28
CA ALA A 475 -20.32 -6.35 5.02
C ALA A 475 -19.68 -7.50 4.21
N GLU A 476 -20.30 -8.69 4.25
CA GLU A 476 -19.85 -9.95 3.66
C GLU A 476 -18.55 -10.53 4.25
N ARG A 477 -18.12 -10.07 5.43
CA ARG A 477 -16.90 -10.54 6.10
C ARG A 477 -17.09 -11.85 6.87
N ARG A 478 -18.34 -12.25 7.15
CA ARG A 478 -18.66 -13.46 7.93
C ARG A 478 -19.76 -14.28 7.26
N LEU A 479 -19.68 -15.61 7.38
CA LEU A 479 -20.72 -16.55 6.96
C LEU A 479 -21.71 -16.83 8.10
N VAL A 480 -22.99 -16.70 7.79
CA VAL A 480 -24.14 -17.19 8.58
C VAL A 480 -24.48 -18.64 8.22
N SER A 481 -24.30 -18.99 6.94
CA SER A 481 -24.51 -20.33 6.38
C SER A 481 -23.40 -20.66 5.38
N PRO A 482 -22.90 -21.91 5.31
CA PRO A 482 -23.22 -23.07 6.16
C PRO A 482 -22.86 -22.86 7.64
N LYS A 483 -23.70 -23.38 8.55
CA LYS A 483 -23.46 -23.27 10.00
C LYS A 483 -22.17 -23.98 10.40
N GLY A 484 -21.39 -23.34 11.27
CA GLY A 484 -20.12 -23.88 11.78
C GLY A 484 -18.90 -23.58 10.90
N LEU A 485 -19.06 -23.33 9.60
CA LEU A 485 -17.94 -23.05 8.69
C LEU A 485 -17.18 -21.77 9.08
N GLN A 486 -17.88 -20.71 9.51
CA GLN A 486 -17.21 -19.49 9.98
C GLN A 486 -16.32 -19.72 11.21
N GLY A 487 -16.72 -20.61 12.13
CA GLY A 487 -15.89 -20.94 13.30
C GLY A 487 -14.58 -21.61 12.90
N LYS A 488 -14.65 -22.55 11.94
CA LYS A 488 -13.47 -23.21 11.36
C LYS A 488 -12.54 -22.22 10.65
N ILE A 489 -13.10 -21.22 9.96
CA ILE A 489 -12.33 -20.13 9.34
C ILE A 489 -11.65 -19.26 10.42
N ASP A 490 -12.40 -18.81 11.43
CA ASP A 490 -11.89 -17.99 12.54
C ASP A 490 -10.73 -18.72 13.26
N ASP A 491 -10.81 -20.06 13.43
CA ASP A 491 -9.77 -20.88 14.07
C ASP A 491 -8.56 -21.23 13.18
N LEU A 492 -8.69 -21.14 11.84
CA LEU A 492 -7.54 -21.13 10.94
C LEU A 492 -6.83 -19.78 10.99
N VAL A 493 -7.57 -18.68 10.87
CA VAL A 493 -7.04 -17.31 10.80
C VAL A 493 -6.14 -16.98 12.00
N LYS A 494 -6.53 -17.38 13.21
CA LYS A 494 -5.75 -17.20 14.46
C LYS A 494 -4.33 -17.79 14.43
N ARG A 495 -4.05 -18.75 13.53
CA ARG A 495 -2.74 -19.43 13.43
C ARG A 495 -1.69 -18.60 12.68
N TYR A 496 -2.12 -17.56 11.96
CA TYR A 496 -1.25 -16.78 11.07
C TYR A 496 -1.09 -15.34 11.59
N GLY A 497 0.16 -14.86 11.66
CA GLY A 497 0.46 -13.51 12.12
C GLY A 497 -0.13 -12.46 11.18
N GLY A 498 -0.99 -11.59 11.70
CA GLY A 498 -1.73 -10.61 10.88
C GLY A 498 -2.70 -11.26 9.89
N GLY A 499 -3.11 -12.51 10.15
CA GLY A 499 -4.03 -13.25 9.28
C GLY A 499 -5.42 -12.61 9.24
N ARG A 500 -6.01 -12.54 8.05
CA ARG A 500 -7.44 -12.27 7.85
C ARG A 500 -7.91 -13.06 6.64
N SER A 501 -9.06 -13.74 6.75
CA SER A 501 -9.69 -14.45 5.64
C SER A 501 -11.21 -14.38 5.74
N PHE A 502 -11.88 -14.36 4.59
CA PHE A 502 -13.34 -14.42 4.49
C PHE A 502 -13.77 -15.13 3.20
N VAL A 503 -15.04 -15.53 3.19
CA VAL A 503 -15.63 -16.39 2.15
C VAL A 503 -17.00 -15.84 1.76
N ARG A 504 -17.25 -15.65 0.46
CA ARG A 504 -18.55 -15.15 -0.04
C ARG A 504 -18.92 -15.74 -1.41
N PRO A 505 -20.23 -15.94 -1.72
CA PRO A 505 -20.67 -16.38 -3.04
C PRO A 505 -20.39 -15.31 -4.10
N SER A 506 -19.91 -15.71 -5.28
CA SER A 506 -19.78 -14.77 -6.40
C SER A 506 -21.15 -14.31 -6.88
N GLY A 507 -21.27 -13.03 -7.25
CA GLY A 507 -22.51 -12.49 -7.83
C GLY A 507 -22.70 -12.89 -9.30
N THR A 508 -21.59 -13.09 -10.02
CA THR A 508 -21.53 -13.23 -11.49
C THR A 508 -21.20 -14.64 -11.99
N GLU A 509 -20.84 -15.56 -11.10
CA GLU A 509 -20.41 -16.93 -11.41
C GLU A 509 -20.99 -17.89 -10.35
N ASP A 510 -21.25 -19.16 -10.69
CA ASP A 510 -21.64 -20.20 -9.73
C ASP A 510 -20.43 -20.77 -8.97
N VAL A 511 -19.77 -19.88 -8.22
CA VAL A 511 -18.56 -20.14 -7.44
C VAL A 511 -18.60 -19.37 -6.13
N VAL A 512 -17.73 -19.76 -5.20
CA VAL A 512 -17.42 -19.01 -3.98
C VAL A 512 -16.02 -18.43 -4.09
N ARG A 513 -15.83 -17.22 -3.57
CA ARG A 513 -14.53 -16.55 -3.51
C ARG A 513 -14.00 -16.63 -2.08
N VAL A 514 -12.76 -17.05 -1.95
CA VAL A 514 -11.99 -17.11 -0.70
C VAL A 514 -10.87 -16.08 -0.80
N TYR A 515 -10.87 -15.10 0.10
CA TYR A 515 -9.78 -14.14 0.23
C TYR A 515 -8.97 -14.46 1.48
N ALA A 516 -7.65 -14.34 1.42
CA ALA A 516 -6.82 -14.29 2.62
C ALA A 516 -5.64 -13.32 2.47
N GLU A 517 -5.22 -12.74 3.59
CA GLU A 517 -4.00 -11.95 3.75
C GLU A 517 -3.28 -12.39 5.04
N ALA A 518 -1.96 -12.21 5.09
CA ALA A 518 -1.12 -12.47 6.27
C ALA A 518 0.18 -11.65 6.20
N THR A 519 1.00 -11.68 7.26
CA THR A 519 2.26 -10.91 7.32
C THR A 519 3.29 -11.32 6.26
N ILE A 520 3.31 -12.59 5.82
CA ILE A 520 4.25 -13.09 4.80
C ILE A 520 3.53 -13.90 3.72
N ARG A 521 4.11 -13.91 2.50
CA ARG A 521 3.53 -14.54 1.30
C ARG A 521 3.15 -16.00 1.50
N SER A 522 4.03 -16.82 2.05
CA SER A 522 3.77 -18.25 2.29
C SER A 522 2.58 -18.49 3.21
N GLN A 523 2.43 -17.70 4.28
CA GLN A 523 1.30 -17.78 5.20
C GLN A 523 -0.02 -17.33 4.55
N ALA A 524 0.00 -16.29 3.72
CA ALA A 524 -1.19 -15.81 3.01
C ALA A 524 -1.67 -16.84 1.97
N ASP A 525 -0.72 -17.45 1.26
CA ASP A 525 -1.00 -18.53 0.30
C ASP A 525 -1.55 -19.77 1.01
N GLU A 526 -0.91 -20.23 2.09
CA GLU A 526 -1.35 -21.38 2.89
C GLU A 526 -2.74 -21.17 3.51
N LEU A 527 -2.99 -20.01 4.13
CA LEU A 527 -4.29 -19.67 4.71
C LEU A 527 -5.40 -19.65 3.65
N ALA A 528 -5.14 -19.06 2.47
CA ALA A 528 -6.10 -19.06 1.36
C ALA A 528 -6.45 -20.48 0.90
N PHE A 529 -5.45 -21.35 0.76
CA PHE A 529 -5.64 -22.73 0.32
C PHE A 529 -6.29 -23.62 1.37
N ARG A 530 -5.96 -23.49 2.65
CA ARG A 530 -6.64 -24.23 3.74
C ARG A 530 -8.10 -23.83 3.86
N VAL A 531 -8.42 -22.53 3.77
CA VAL A 531 -9.82 -22.06 3.77
C VAL A 531 -10.55 -22.52 2.51
N ALA A 532 -9.91 -22.50 1.34
CA ALA A 532 -10.50 -23.04 0.11
C ALA A 532 -10.78 -24.55 0.18
N GLY A 533 -9.87 -25.32 0.79
CA GLY A 533 -10.08 -26.73 1.11
C GLY A 533 -11.29 -26.94 2.02
N LEU A 534 -11.38 -26.23 3.16
CA LEU A 534 -12.55 -26.30 4.04
C LEU A 534 -13.86 -26.00 3.30
N VAL A 535 -13.89 -24.96 2.46
CA VAL A 535 -15.09 -24.59 1.69
C VAL A 535 -15.50 -25.70 0.72
N TYR A 536 -14.53 -26.34 0.07
CA TYR A 536 -14.75 -27.46 -0.85
C TYR A 536 -15.28 -28.70 -0.12
N ASP A 537 -14.62 -29.09 0.98
CA ASP A 537 -14.93 -30.31 1.73
C ASP A 537 -16.29 -30.22 2.43
N GLU A 538 -16.58 -29.09 3.08
CA GLU A 538 -17.83 -28.87 3.84
C GLU A 538 -19.06 -28.66 2.94
N THR A 539 -18.89 -28.53 1.63
CA THR A 539 -19.99 -28.44 0.65
C THR A 539 -20.11 -29.62 -0.30
N GLY A 540 -19.48 -30.75 0.05
CA GLY A 540 -19.62 -32.01 -0.67
C GLY A 540 -18.85 -32.03 -2.00
N GLY A 541 -17.74 -31.31 -2.09
CA GLY A 541 -16.79 -31.46 -3.18
C GLY A 541 -16.23 -32.89 -3.23
N ASP A 542 -16.03 -33.41 -4.44
CA ASP A 542 -15.57 -34.78 -4.67
C ASP A 542 -14.09 -34.93 -4.27
N PRO A 543 -13.76 -35.75 -3.26
CA PRO A 543 -12.37 -35.93 -2.81
C PRO A 543 -11.41 -36.40 -3.91
N THR A 544 -11.89 -37.03 -4.97
CA THR A 544 -11.09 -37.50 -6.11
C THR A 544 -10.74 -36.40 -7.11
N THR A 545 -11.50 -35.29 -7.14
CA THR A 545 -11.26 -34.12 -8.01
C THR A 545 -10.81 -32.87 -7.25
N ARG A 546 -10.65 -32.97 -5.93
CA ARG A 546 -10.13 -31.92 -5.04
C ARG A 546 -8.81 -31.36 -5.58
N PRO A 547 -8.68 -30.03 -5.78
CA PRO A 547 -7.45 -29.41 -6.26
C PRO A 547 -6.24 -29.74 -5.39
N LYS A 548 -5.08 -30.03 -6.02
CA LYS A 548 -3.87 -30.46 -5.31
C LYS A 548 -3.35 -29.40 -4.34
N GLU A 549 -3.59 -28.14 -4.66
CA GLU A 549 -3.23 -26.97 -3.87
C GLU A 549 -4.02 -26.90 -2.55
N PHE A 550 -5.16 -27.59 -2.41
CA PHE A 550 -5.97 -27.61 -1.18
C PHE A 550 -5.49 -28.71 -0.21
N PHE A 551 -4.54 -29.55 -0.60
CA PHE A 551 -3.88 -30.53 0.27
C PHE A 551 -2.52 -29.99 0.70
N ASP A 552 -2.44 -29.34 1.86
CA ASP A 552 -1.14 -29.00 2.41
C ASP A 552 -1.05 -29.14 3.94
N GLU A 553 -0.48 -30.26 4.37
CA GLU A 553 0.13 -30.43 5.69
C GLU A 553 1.65 -30.72 5.60
N GLU A 554 2.25 -30.88 4.41
CA GLU A 554 3.62 -31.40 4.26
C GLU A 554 4.51 -30.79 3.15
N ARG A 555 4.03 -29.91 2.27
CA ARG A 555 4.75 -29.66 0.99
C ARG A 555 5.92 -28.67 1.04
N ASN A 556 6.24 -28.08 2.19
CA ASN A 556 7.28 -27.03 2.31
C ASN A 556 8.69 -27.50 2.76
N GLU A 557 8.93 -28.77 3.09
CA GLU A 557 10.30 -29.25 3.40
C GLU A 557 11.08 -29.74 2.15
N LYS A 558 10.41 -29.97 1.01
CA LYS A 558 11.03 -30.59 -0.18
C LYS A 558 11.23 -29.65 -1.38
N SER A 559 10.83 -28.38 -1.29
CA SER A 559 10.99 -27.39 -2.37
C SER A 559 12.32 -26.62 -2.34
N VAL A 560 13.14 -26.80 -1.30
CA VAL A 560 14.41 -26.06 -1.09
C VAL A 560 15.65 -26.79 -1.64
N SER A 561 15.56 -28.07 -2.01
CA SER A 561 16.74 -28.91 -2.31
C SER A 561 17.03 -29.20 -3.80
N THR A 562 16.31 -28.62 -4.76
CA THR A 562 16.55 -28.88 -6.20
C THR A 562 16.57 -27.62 -7.07
N MET A 563 17.66 -26.85 -6.98
CA MET A 563 18.03 -25.89 -8.03
C MET A 563 19.56 -25.77 -8.22
N THR A 564 20.22 -26.91 -8.41
CA THR A 564 21.59 -27.02 -8.93
C THR A 564 21.65 -28.11 -9.98
N GLY A 565 22.00 -27.79 -11.24
CA GLY A 565 22.07 -28.80 -12.30
C GLY A 565 21.97 -28.28 -13.73
N TRP A 566 22.82 -27.34 -14.13
CA TRP A 566 23.19 -27.20 -15.55
C TRP A 566 24.41 -28.09 -15.80
N THR A 567 24.24 -29.22 -16.50
CA THR A 567 25.31 -29.85 -17.33
C THR A 567 24.70 -30.84 -18.32
N ASP A 568 25.18 -30.70 -19.55
CA ASP A 568 24.81 -31.32 -20.81
C ASP A 568 24.83 -32.86 -20.95
N VAL A 569 23.93 -33.33 -21.84
CA VAL A 569 24.17 -34.27 -22.96
C VAL A 569 24.91 -35.60 -22.68
N PHE A 570 24.19 -36.75 -22.81
CA PHE A 570 24.39 -37.69 -23.94
C PHE A 570 23.43 -38.90 -23.96
N ARG A 571 23.00 -39.24 -25.20
CA ARG A 571 22.69 -40.58 -25.75
C ARG A 571 21.38 -41.34 -25.45
N THR A 572 21.06 -42.15 -26.46
CA THR A 572 19.81 -42.83 -26.79
C THR A 572 19.83 -44.36 -26.55
N GLU A 573 18.63 -44.95 -26.45
CA GLU A 573 18.26 -46.33 -26.81
C GLU A 573 19.00 -47.57 -26.23
N LYS A 574 18.30 -48.39 -25.41
CA LYS A 574 17.73 -49.72 -25.85
C LYS A 574 17.04 -50.56 -24.75
N ARG A 575 15.79 -50.95 -25.06
CA ARG A 575 15.08 -52.26 -24.89
C ARG A 575 15.46 -53.31 -23.80
N ARG A 576 14.35 -53.91 -23.31
CA ARG A 576 14.10 -55.32 -22.85
C ARG A 576 14.46 -55.69 -21.40
N GLY A 577 13.41 -55.86 -20.59
CA GLY A 577 13.47 -56.37 -19.22
C GLY A 577 13.37 -57.88 -19.06
N GLN A 578 13.17 -58.31 -17.82
CA GLN A 578 12.67 -59.63 -17.42
C GLN A 578 12.02 -59.55 -16.02
N THR A 579 10.99 -60.35 -15.81
CA THR A 579 10.26 -60.59 -14.54
C THR A 579 10.97 -61.63 -13.68
N TRP A 580 10.79 -61.61 -12.34
CA TRP A 580 10.54 -62.81 -11.51
C TRP A 580 9.93 -62.40 -10.14
N ASN A 581 9.21 -63.34 -9.49
CA ASN A 581 8.29 -63.12 -8.36
C ASN A 581 8.84 -63.81 -7.04
N PRO A 582 8.10 -64.06 -5.94
CA PRO A 582 8.51 -63.59 -4.61
C PRO A 582 8.77 -64.70 -3.57
N ALA A 583 9.29 -64.35 -2.39
CA ALA A 583 9.26 -65.21 -1.19
C ALA A 583 9.28 -64.39 0.12
N ALA A 584 8.48 -64.84 1.09
CA ALA A 584 8.49 -64.46 2.51
C ALA A 584 8.97 -65.70 3.34
N PRO A 585 8.92 -65.79 4.70
CA PRO A 585 8.46 -64.83 5.72
C PRO A 585 9.29 -64.74 7.05
N GLY A 586 8.94 -63.77 7.91
CA GLY A 586 8.85 -63.93 9.38
C GLY A 586 10.06 -63.57 10.28
N PHE A 587 9.82 -62.82 11.37
CA PHE A 587 10.01 -63.25 12.78
C PHE A 587 9.40 -62.23 13.80
N LEU A 588 9.40 -62.57 15.09
CA LEU A 588 8.46 -62.10 16.12
C LEU A 588 8.76 -60.77 16.86
N SER A 589 7.65 -60.09 17.20
CA SER A 589 7.27 -59.40 18.44
C SER A 589 8.06 -59.66 19.74
N PHE A 590 8.31 -58.58 20.51
CA PHE A 590 8.04 -58.37 21.96
C PHE A 590 8.26 -56.86 22.29
N TYR A 591 7.73 -56.22 23.35
CA TYR A 591 6.83 -56.59 24.46
C TYR A 591 5.89 -55.37 24.76
N CYS A 592 5.25 -55.28 25.93
CA CYS A 592 4.37 -54.17 26.38
C CYS A 592 4.31 -54.10 27.92
N THR A 593 4.24 -52.89 28.52
CA THR A 593 3.88 -52.56 29.94
C THR A 593 3.96 -51.03 30.15
N SER A 594 3.24 -50.34 31.06
CA SER A 594 1.87 -50.44 31.59
C SER A 594 1.55 -49.19 32.47
N PHE A 595 0.27 -48.83 32.57
CA PHE A 595 -0.38 -47.77 33.40
C PHE A 595 -0.13 -47.89 34.94
N PRO A 596 -0.44 -46.89 35.84
CA PRO A 596 -1.78 -46.25 35.97
C PRO A 596 -1.91 -44.80 36.53
N HIS A 597 -3.18 -44.36 36.57
CA HIS A 597 -3.77 -43.19 37.24
C HIS A 597 -3.79 -43.29 38.78
N GLU A 598 -3.92 -42.15 39.46
CA GLU A 598 -4.66 -42.02 40.74
C GLU A 598 -5.49 -40.73 40.77
N ASP A 599 -6.53 -40.72 41.62
CA ASP A 599 -7.64 -39.75 41.68
C ASP A 599 -8.01 -39.47 43.16
N LYS A 600 -8.54 -38.27 43.50
CA LYS A 600 -9.19 -37.80 44.78
C LYS A 600 -8.73 -36.38 45.20
N SER A 601 -9.49 -35.57 45.97
CA SER A 601 -10.94 -35.36 46.17
C SER A 601 -11.12 -34.15 47.12
N GLU A 602 -12.19 -33.37 46.91
CA GLU A 602 -12.92 -32.41 47.81
C GLU A 602 -12.38 -32.06 49.22
N ASP A 603 -12.40 -30.76 49.60
CA ASP A 603 -13.49 -30.19 50.44
C ASP A 603 -13.44 -28.62 50.56
N ALA A 604 -14.45 -28.01 51.21
CA ALA A 604 -14.88 -26.60 51.06
C ALA A 604 -14.40 -25.56 52.11
N GLY A 605 -14.62 -24.25 51.81
CA GLY A 605 -14.52 -23.15 52.79
C GLY A 605 -14.80 -21.73 52.23
N HIS A 606 -15.81 -21.02 52.75
CA HIS A 606 -16.17 -19.63 52.37
C HIS A 606 -15.29 -18.55 53.03
N ALA A 607 -14.99 -17.44 52.32
CA ALA A 607 -15.23 -16.05 52.78
C ALA A 607 -14.70 -14.97 51.80
N GLY A 608 -15.38 -13.82 51.73
CA GLY A 608 -14.74 -12.50 51.51
C GLY A 608 -14.72 -11.91 50.10
N LEU A 609 -15.34 -10.74 49.93
CA LEU A 609 -15.26 -9.87 48.75
C LEU A 609 -14.08 -8.89 48.83
N SER A 610 -13.35 -8.68 47.72
CA SER A 610 -12.78 -7.37 47.32
C SER A 610 -12.18 -7.40 45.91
N ASP A 611 -12.13 -6.26 45.24
CA ASP A 611 -11.64 -6.05 43.86
C ASP A 611 -10.27 -6.68 43.52
N GLY A 612 -10.13 -7.19 42.29
CA GLY A 612 -8.87 -7.81 41.82
C GLY A 612 -8.82 -8.17 40.32
N GLY A 613 -9.47 -7.40 39.45
CA GLY A 613 -9.76 -7.78 38.06
C GLY A 613 -8.88 -7.22 36.94
N ALA A 614 -7.54 -7.15 37.06
CA ALA A 614 -6.65 -6.84 35.91
C ALA A 614 -5.14 -7.11 36.18
N SER A 615 -4.61 -8.32 35.93
CA SER A 615 -3.15 -8.54 36.00
C SER A 615 -2.57 -9.76 35.22
N TRP A 616 -3.22 -10.28 34.17
CA TRP A 616 -2.71 -11.45 33.43
C TRP A 616 -2.75 -11.36 31.88
N MET A 617 -2.63 -10.14 31.33
CA MET A 617 -2.48 -9.92 29.87
C MET A 617 -1.42 -8.84 29.53
N GLN A 618 -0.18 -8.99 30.00
CA GLN A 618 0.93 -8.10 29.60
C GLN A 618 2.28 -8.78 29.29
N ALA A 619 2.32 -10.11 29.17
CA ALA A 619 3.51 -10.83 28.70
C ALA A 619 3.27 -11.38 27.29
N GLY A 620 3.77 -10.69 26.25
CA GLY A 620 3.59 -11.18 24.86
C GLY A 620 3.97 -10.26 23.70
N TYR A 621 4.22 -8.95 23.91
CA TYR A 621 4.67 -8.04 22.84
C TYR A 621 6.17 -7.74 22.94
N ARG A 622 7.01 -8.54 22.26
CA ARG A 622 8.39 -8.13 21.96
C ARG A 622 8.35 -6.96 20.96
N LYS A 623 8.64 -5.75 21.42
CA LYS A 623 8.96 -4.60 20.56
C LYS A 623 10.22 -4.93 19.76
N LEU A 624 10.08 -5.14 18.46
CA LEU A 624 11.21 -5.16 17.52
C LEU A 624 11.70 -3.73 17.33
N SER A 625 13.02 -3.51 17.39
CA SER A 625 13.60 -2.15 17.37
C SER A 625 13.68 -1.57 15.96
N ARG A 626 13.68 -0.24 15.89
CA ARG A 626 14.00 0.54 14.69
C ARG A 626 15.50 0.91 14.69
N HIS A 627 16.02 1.53 13.64
CA HIS A 627 17.47 1.84 13.52
C HIS A 627 17.71 3.32 13.25
N ASP A 628 18.66 3.89 13.97
CA ASP A 628 19.18 5.22 13.69
C ASP A 628 20.44 5.11 12.82
N SER A 629 20.72 6.14 12.03
CA SER A 629 21.97 6.26 11.26
C SER A 629 22.60 7.62 11.51
N HIS A 630 23.93 7.67 11.61
CA HIS A 630 24.63 8.93 11.81
C HIS A 630 25.91 9.05 10.98
N LEU A 631 26.29 10.30 10.75
CA LEU A 631 27.48 10.71 10.03
C LEU A 631 28.15 11.88 10.76
N ILE A 632 29.47 11.81 10.88
CA ILE A 632 30.34 12.87 11.34
C ILE A 632 31.34 13.16 10.22
N TYR A 633 31.52 14.44 9.93
CA TYR A 633 32.62 14.93 9.10
C TYR A 633 33.43 15.93 9.91
N LYS A 634 34.76 15.82 9.89
CA LYS A 634 35.69 16.86 10.31
C LYS A 634 36.75 17.09 9.22
N GLY A 635 37.03 18.34 8.88
CA GLY A 635 37.98 18.72 7.86
C GLY A 635 38.79 19.96 8.21
N SER A 636 40.01 20.06 7.67
CA SER A 636 40.81 21.29 7.72
C SER A 636 40.30 22.37 6.76
N SER A 637 39.41 22.01 5.83
CA SER A 637 38.67 22.93 4.97
C SER A 637 37.16 22.63 5.05
N PRO A 638 36.28 23.64 4.91
CA PRO A 638 34.84 23.43 4.98
C PRO A 638 34.29 22.59 3.82
N VAL A 639 33.55 21.53 4.12
CA VAL A 639 32.79 20.77 3.12
C VAL A 639 31.40 21.36 2.95
N GLN A 640 30.90 21.38 1.70
CA GLN A 640 29.50 21.69 1.44
C GLN A 640 28.62 20.52 1.86
N LEU A 641 27.59 20.79 2.66
CA LEU A 641 26.74 19.75 3.25
C LEU A 641 26.17 18.77 2.20
N SER A 642 25.83 19.22 1.00
CA SER A 642 25.30 18.33 -0.05
C SER A 642 26.27 17.21 -0.48
N HIS A 643 27.59 17.40 -0.36
CA HIS A 643 28.58 16.33 -0.59
C HIS A 643 28.56 15.24 0.50
N LEU A 644 27.89 15.46 1.63
CA LEU A 644 27.67 14.47 2.68
C LEU A 644 26.23 13.93 2.68
N LEU A 645 25.28 14.84 2.50
CA LEU A 645 23.86 14.61 2.79
C LEU A 645 23.06 14.11 1.60
N THR A 646 23.27 14.65 0.39
CA THR A 646 22.36 14.44 -0.75
C THR A 646 23.04 13.83 -1.98
N ARG A 647 24.29 14.20 -2.28
CA ARG A 647 24.96 13.85 -3.54
C ARG A 647 25.58 12.44 -3.59
N PRO A 648 26.17 11.89 -2.51
CA PRO A 648 26.63 10.50 -2.55
C PRO A 648 25.47 9.53 -2.77
N CYS A 649 25.66 8.53 -3.64
CA CYS A 649 24.66 7.51 -3.92
C CYS A 649 24.31 6.67 -2.68
N HIS A 650 25.22 6.57 -1.70
CA HIS A 650 24.99 6.01 -0.36
C HIS A 650 25.07 7.09 0.75
N SER A 651 24.57 8.29 0.47
CA SER A 651 24.50 9.42 1.42
C SER A 651 23.68 9.09 2.67
N ILE A 652 23.83 9.88 3.73
CA ILE A 652 23.05 9.65 4.97
C ILE A 652 21.53 9.80 4.75
N ILE A 653 21.08 10.58 3.75
CA ILE A 653 19.67 10.66 3.36
C ILE A 653 19.25 9.40 2.60
N ASN A 654 20.09 8.82 1.74
CA ASN A 654 19.77 7.57 1.06
C ASN A 654 19.79 6.38 2.04
N GLN A 655 20.71 6.36 3.00
CA GLN A 655 20.71 5.42 4.14
C GLN A 655 19.42 5.48 4.97
N ALA A 656 18.62 6.55 4.86
CA ALA A 656 17.31 6.64 5.49
C ALA A 656 16.24 5.72 4.87
N PHE A 657 16.45 5.16 3.67
CA PHE A 657 15.49 4.26 3.00
C PHE A 657 16.15 3.11 2.22
N ASP A 658 17.47 3.17 2.01
CA ASP A 658 18.35 2.14 1.44
C ASP A 658 19.58 1.95 2.35
N SER A 659 19.36 1.72 3.66
CA SER A 659 20.42 1.27 4.58
C SER A 659 20.81 -0.16 4.24
N ARG A 660 22.11 -0.38 3.98
CA ARG A 660 22.63 -1.64 3.41
C ARG A 660 23.39 -2.49 4.43
N LEU A 661 23.71 -1.95 5.60
CA LEU A 661 24.23 -2.72 6.74
C LEU A 661 23.12 -3.06 7.74
N ARG A 662 21.88 -3.18 7.26
CA ARG A 662 20.68 -3.52 8.02
C ARG A 662 20.21 -4.95 7.71
N VAL A 663 20.02 -5.76 8.74
CA VAL A 663 19.53 -7.15 8.62
C VAL A 663 17.99 -7.23 8.55
N ASP A 664 17.26 -6.28 9.17
CA ASP A 664 15.80 -6.30 9.19
C ASP A 664 15.18 -5.74 7.89
N GLN A 665 14.75 -6.61 6.97
CA GLN A 665 14.07 -6.21 5.74
C GLN A 665 12.57 -5.88 5.92
N ARG A 666 12.02 -5.89 7.14
CA ARG A 666 10.56 -5.80 7.36
C ARG A 666 9.99 -4.39 7.21
N ARG A 667 10.79 -3.33 7.41
CA ARG A 667 10.40 -1.91 7.22
C ARG A 667 11.62 -1.01 6.92
N PRO A 668 12.12 -0.94 5.68
CA PRO A 668 13.47 -0.44 5.35
C PRO A 668 13.75 1.06 5.59
N ILE A 669 12.85 1.79 6.24
CA ILE A 669 12.78 3.26 6.20
C ILE A 669 12.88 3.91 7.60
N ASN A 670 13.81 4.85 7.73
CA ASN A 670 14.06 5.72 8.89
C ASN A 670 13.35 7.08 8.69
N GLY A 671 12.01 7.04 8.73
CA GLY A 671 11.15 8.19 8.43
C GLY A 671 10.70 9.02 9.64
N ASP A 672 11.21 8.72 10.84
CA ASP A 672 10.72 9.31 12.11
C ASP A 672 11.49 10.59 12.51
N GLY A 673 12.16 11.22 11.54
CA GLY A 673 12.85 12.50 11.66
C GLY A 673 14.34 12.45 11.32
N PHE A 674 14.97 13.62 11.33
CA PHE A 674 16.40 13.78 11.14
C PHE A 674 16.89 15.04 11.87
N GLY A 675 18.20 15.19 11.97
CA GLY A 675 18.82 16.48 12.21
C GLY A 675 20.22 16.59 11.65
N VAL A 676 20.62 17.82 11.38
CA VAL A 676 21.98 18.18 10.99
C VAL A 676 22.41 19.36 11.84
N GLY A 677 23.60 19.24 12.43
CA GLY A 677 24.26 20.31 13.17
C GLY A 677 25.63 20.61 12.58
N TRP A 678 26.00 21.89 12.57
CA TRP A 678 27.29 22.35 12.06
C TRP A 678 27.80 23.57 12.82
N TYR A 679 29.12 23.76 12.80
CA TYR A 679 29.75 24.99 13.26
C TYR A 679 30.12 25.88 12.06
N ASP A 680 30.20 27.18 12.28
CA ASP A 680 30.61 28.12 11.23
C ASP A 680 32.06 27.93 10.79
N SER A 681 32.31 28.21 9.51
CA SER A 681 33.63 28.06 8.90
C SER A 681 34.61 29.19 9.23
N VAL A 682 34.08 30.31 9.73
CA VAL A 682 34.80 31.49 10.20
C VAL A 682 34.13 31.91 11.50
N TYR A 683 34.91 32.18 12.54
CA TYR A 683 34.36 32.72 13.79
C TYR A 683 34.02 34.20 13.61
N GLU A 684 32.74 34.53 13.78
CA GLU A 684 32.25 35.91 13.87
C GLU A 684 31.62 36.10 15.26
N GLU A 685 32.03 37.15 15.96
CA GLU A 685 31.64 37.35 17.37
C GLU A 685 30.12 37.51 17.55
N ASP A 686 29.45 38.14 16.58
CA ASP A 686 28.00 38.34 16.54
C ASP A 686 27.19 37.03 16.37
N LEU A 687 27.80 35.96 15.84
CA LEU A 687 27.17 34.64 15.69
C LEU A 687 27.35 33.76 16.94
N GLY A 688 28.30 34.11 17.81
CA GLY A 688 28.67 33.33 18.98
C GLY A 688 29.44 32.04 18.64
N LYS A 689 29.45 31.09 19.58
CA LYS A 689 30.21 29.82 19.47
C LYS A 689 29.31 28.58 19.34
N GLN A 690 28.00 28.75 19.45
CA GLN A 690 27.06 27.63 19.48
C GLN A 690 26.92 27.00 18.09
N PRO A 691 26.76 25.67 17.98
CA PRO A 691 26.45 25.02 16.71
C PRO A 691 25.05 25.41 16.23
N CYS A 692 24.90 25.60 14.91
CA CYS A 692 23.58 25.75 14.30
C CYS A 692 22.97 24.36 14.05
N ILE A 693 21.72 24.16 14.50
CA ILE A 693 20.99 22.89 14.37
C ILE A 693 19.77 23.07 13.48
N PHE A 694 19.57 22.14 12.54
CA PHE A 694 18.35 21.97 11.79
C PHE A 694 17.81 20.55 11.96
N THR A 695 16.77 20.39 12.78
CA THR A 695 16.04 19.13 13.01
C THR A 695 14.65 19.17 12.38
N SER A 696 14.11 17.99 12.08
CA SER A 696 12.71 17.84 11.68
C SER A 696 12.16 16.46 12.07
N VAL A 697 10.86 16.40 12.35
CA VAL A 697 10.11 15.13 12.45
C VAL A 697 9.68 14.57 11.08
N THR A 698 9.88 15.33 9.99
CA THR A 698 9.62 14.84 8.62
C THR A 698 10.77 13.94 8.15
N PRO A 699 10.51 12.93 7.29
CA PRO A 699 11.54 12.23 6.54
C PRO A 699 12.59 13.14 5.87
N ALA A 700 13.87 12.77 5.96
CA ALA A 700 14.98 13.57 5.42
C ALA A 700 14.90 13.76 3.89
N TRP A 701 14.56 12.70 3.15
CA TRP A 701 14.45 12.73 1.68
C TRP A 701 13.30 13.59 1.15
N ASN A 702 12.29 13.88 1.99
CA ASN A 702 11.14 14.70 1.64
C ASN A 702 11.26 16.15 2.15
N ASN A 703 12.38 16.51 2.79
CA ASN A 703 12.57 17.85 3.34
C ASN A 703 13.28 18.78 2.34
N ILE A 704 12.50 19.51 1.55
CA ILE A 704 13.02 20.46 0.55
C ILE A 704 13.94 21.52 1.18
N ASN A 705 13.71 21.91 2.43
CA ASN A 705 14.57 22.87 3.12
C ASN A 705 15.95 22.27 3.44
N LEU A 706 16.02 20.99 3.85
CA LEU A 706 17.28 20.27 4.00
C LEU A 706 18.11 20.33 2.71
N THR A 707 17.50 20.00 1.56
CA THR A 707 18.19 20.04 0.25
C THR A 707 18.66 21.45 -0.12
N ARG A 708 17.84 22.48 0.11
CA ARG A 708 18.18 23.89 -0.17
C ARG A 708 19.33 24.39 0.71
N LEU A 709 19.28 24.08 2.01
CA LEU A 709 20.31 24.43 2.98
C LEU A 709 21.61 23.66 2.68
N ALA A 710 21.51 22.37 2.35
CA ALA A 710 22.65 21.53 2.03
C ALA A 710 23.44 22.02 0.78
N GLU A 711 22.73 22.65 -0.17
CA GLU A 711 23.32 23.26 -1.36
C GLU A 711 23.94 24.66 -1.14
N LYS A 712 23.97 25.17 0.10
CA LYS A 712 24.52 26.49 0.43
C LYS A 712 25.48 26.50 1.62
N ILE A 713 25.23 25.69 2.64
CA ILE A 713 26.04 25.66 3.86
C ILE A 713 27.35 24.91 3.61
N LYS A 714 28.45 25.48 4.09
CA LYS A 714 29.75 24.81 4.19
C LYS A 714 30.25 24.86 5.63
N SER A 715 30.80 23.76 6.13
CA SER A 715 31.32 23.69 7.50
C SER A 715 32.54 22.77 7.60
N PRO A 716 33.54 23.09 8.45
CA PRO A 716 34.66 22.20 8.75
C PRO A 716 34.26 21.04 9.68
N LEU A 717 33.10 21.09 10.34
CA LEU A 717 32.65 20.06 11.28
C LEU A 717 31.12 19.91 11.25
N VAL A 718 30.65 18.72 10.88
CA VAL A 718 29.23 18.42 10.66
C VAL A 718 28.86 17.14 11.41
N PHE A 719 27.76 17.20 12.15
CA PHE A 719 27.06 16.06 12.73
C PHE A 719 25.71 15.90 12.00
N ALA A 720 25.41 14.73 11.49
CA ALA A 720 24.13 14.43 10.84
C ALA A 720 23.57 13.11 11.36
N HIS A 721 22.26 13.08 11.58
CA HIS A 721 21.54 11.94 12.13
C HIS A 721 20.20 11.76 11.43
N VAL A 722 19.81 10.51 11.19
CA VAL A 722 18.48 10.14 10.71
C VAL A 722 17.89 9.11 11.65
N ARG A 723 16.67 9.38 12.11
CA ARG A 723 16.00 8.68 13.20
C ARG A 723 14.97 7.68 12.69
N ALA A 724 14.96 6.51 13.31
CA ALA A 724 13.79 5.65 13.34
C ALA A 724 13.47 5.33 14.81
N THR A 725 12.27 5.69 15.28
CA THR A 725 11.88 5.70 16.71
C THR A 725 12.18 4.40 17.46
N THR A 726 13.34 4.31 18.08
CA THR A 726 13.73 3.30 19.08
C THR A 726 13.01 3.54 20.40
N ALA A 727 12.98 4.79 20.85
CA ALA A 727 12.30 5.28 22.04
C ALA A 727 11.72 6.69 21.85
N GLY A 728 10.84 7.09 22.79
CA GLY A 728 10.21 8.41 22.84
C GLY A 728 9.06 8.62 21.85
N SER A 729 8.46 9.81 21.94
CA SER A 729 7.44 10.30 20.98
C SER A 729 8.09 10.89 19.71
N LEU A 730 7.28 11.04 18.66
CA LEU A 730 7.65 11.80 17.46
C LEU A 730 7.53 13.30 17.78
N SER A 731 8.56 13.86 18.40
CA SER A 731 8.74 15.30 18.64
C SER A 731 10.09 15.77 18.12
N LEU A 732 10.22 17.06 17.84
CA LEU A 732 11.48 17.72 17.46
C LEU A 732 12.53 17.61 18.57
N ASP A 733 12.09 17.68 19.83
CA ASP A 733 12.94 17.58 21.03
C ASP A 733 13.61 16.21 21.17
N ASN A 734 13.12 15.20 20.46
CA ASN A 734 13.66 13.84 20.42
C ASN A 734 14.51 13.56 19.16
N CYS A 735 14.83 14.58 18.35
CA CYS A 735 15.67 14.46 17.16
C CYS A 735 17.10 14.95 17.44
N HIS A 736 18.09 14.08 17.24
CA HIS A 736 19.50 14.43 17.31
C HIS A 736 19.92 15.37 16.15
N PRO A 737 21.00 16.16 16.27
CA PRO A 737 21.85 16.32 17.46
C PRO A 737 21.20 17.14 18.57
N PHE A 738 21.43 16.73 19.83
CA PHE A 738 21.12 17.56 21.00
C PHE A 738 22.23 18.59 21.22
N ILE A 739 21.91 19.73 21.83
CA ILE A 739 22.85 20.82 22.07
C ILE A 739 22.83 21.33 23.51
N TYR A 740 24.00 21.75 23.99
CA TYR A 740 24.15 22.56 25.19
C TYR A 740 25.40 23.43 25.07
N GLY A 741 25.25 24.75 25.13
CA GLY A 741 26.35 25.69 24.91
C GLY A 741 27.08 25.41 23.58
N LYS A 742 28.37 25.10 23.67
CA LYS A 742 29.23 24.76 22.52
C LYS A 742 29.21 23.27 22.14
N ILE A 743 28.41 22.43 22.80
CA ILE A 743 28.48 20.96 22.66
C ILE A 743 27.31 20.44 21.80
N MET A 744 27.63 19.56 20.84
CA MET A 744 26.64 18.70 20.14
C MET A 744 26.77 17.23 20.58
N PHE A 745 25.64 16.52 20.69
CA PHE A 745 25.60 15.09 21.03
C PHE A 745 24.64 14.29 20.14
N MET A 746 25.05 13.09 19.73
CA MET A 746 24.24 12.10 19.00
C MET A 746 24.39 10.72 19.65
N HIS A 747 23.37 9.88 19.47
CA HIS A 747 23.40 8.46 19.89
C HIS A 747 22.88 7.59 18.75
N ASN A 748 23.55 6.48 18.46
CA ASN A 748 23.00 5.36 17.70
C ASN A 748 23.05 4.11 18.58
N GLY A 749 21.89 3.67 19.05
CA GLY A 749 21.80 2.60 20.03
C GLY A 749 20.53 2.68 20.86
N SER A 750 20.56 2.03 22.01
CA SER A 750 19.47 2.05 22.98
C SER A 750 19.99 1.63 24.36
N ILE A 751 19.60 2.38 25.39
CA ILE A 751 19.78 1.98 26.78
C ILE A 751 18.65 1.02 27.17
N GLU A 752 19.00 -0.22 27.46
CA GLU A 752 18.03 -1.29 27.64
C GLU A 752 17.30 -1.18 28.99
N GLN A 753 15.99 -1.47 28.99
CA GLN A 753 15.07 -1.21 30.10
C GLN A 753 15.16 0.22 30.73
N PHE A 754 15.55 1.25 29.95
CA PHE A 754 15.77 2.64 30.44
C PHE A 754 14.75 3.19 31.47
N PRO A 755 13.42 2.96 31.35
CA PRO A 755 12.46 3.44 32.35
C PRO A 755 12.74 3.00 33.80
N ARG A 756 13.44 1.87 34.02
CA ARG A 756 13.82 1.39 35.36
C ARG A 756 14.96 2.19 35.97
N ILE A 757 15.90 2.68 35.17
CA ILE A 757 17.04 3.49 35.63
C ILE A 757 16.80 5.00 35.51
N LYS A 758 15.82 5.44 34.70
CA LYS A 758 15.55 6.87 34.43
C LYS A 758 15.47 7.71 35.72
N ARG A 759 14.71 7.27 36.72
CA ARG A 759 14.58 7.99 38.00
C ARG A 759 15.89 8.06 38.79
N ARG A 760 16.71 6.99 38.74
CA ARG A 760 18.02 6.91 39.40
C ARG A 760 19.06 7.81 38.73
N LEU A 761 19.02 7.92 37.39
CA LEU A 761 19.82 8.87 36.61
C LEU A 761 19.39 10.31 36.92
N GLN A 762 18.10 10.60 36.84
CA GLN A 762 17.54 11.94 37.12
C GLN A 762 17.94 12.46 38.50
N ALA A 763 17.99 11.60 39.52
CA ALA A 763 18.38 11.97 40.89
C ALA A 763 19.90 12.20 41.08
N GLU A 764 20.73 11.94 40.06
CA GLU A 764 22.18 12.22 40.09
C GLU A 764 22.56 13.49 39.32
N LEU A 765 21.64 14.05 38.53
CA LEU A 765 21.89 15.29 37.78
C LEU A 765 21.80 16.51 38.70
N PRO A 766 22.72 17.49 38.57
CA PRO A 766 22.52 18.83 39.12
C PRO A 766 21.26 19.48 38.54
N ASP A 767 20.55 20.28 39.36
CA ASP A 767 19.29 20.94 38.96
C ASP A 767 19.44 21.74 37.65
N GLU A 768 20.56 22.43 37.46
CA GLU A 768 20.88 23.21 36.25
C GLU A 768 20.84 22.34 34.98
N ILE A 769 21.40 21.13 35.04
CA ILE A 769 21.44 20.18 33.92
C ILE A 769 20.11 19.42 33.78
N PHE A 770 19.43 19.11 34.89
CA PHE A 770 18.13 18.47 34.87
C PHE A 770 17.08 19.31 34.12
N ASN A 771 17.09 20.63 34.34
CA ASN A 771 16.13 21.57 33.74
C ASN A 771 16.36 21.86 32.24
N VAL A 772 17.44 21.36 31.65
CA VAL A 772 17.77 21.54 30.21
C VAL A 772 17.09 20.49 29.32
N VAL A 773 16.67 19.36 29.90
CA VAL A 773 16.11 18.23 29.13
C VAL A 773 14.65 18.51 28.76
N ASN A 774 14.35 18.52 27.45
CA ASN A 774 13.04 18.88 26.92
C ASN A 774 12.25 17.64 26.45
N GLY A 775 12.94 16.66 25.86
CA GLY A 775 12.35 15.43 25.38
C GLY A 775 12.31 14.31 26.41
N ASN A 776 12.18 13.08 25.91
CA ASN A 776 11.92 11.90 26.75
C ASN A 776 12.72 10.65 26.39
N THR A 777 13.69 10.77 25.48
CA THR A 777 14.54 9.66 25.03
C THR A 777 15.67 9.34 26.02
N ASP A 778 16.02 8.06 26.11
CA ASP A 778 17.25 7.57 26.76
C ASP A 778 18.50 8.31 26.27
N SER A 779 18.54 8.66 24.98
CA SER A 779 19.63 9.38 24.34
C SER A 779 19.86 10.79 24.91
N GLU A 780 18.79 11.56 25.12
CA GLU A 780 18.87 12.93 25.64
C GLU A 780 19.19 12.93 27.15
N TRP A 781 18.61 12.00 27.92
CA TRP A 781 18.98 11.80 29.33
C TRP A 781 20.44 11.29 29.47
N SER A 782 20.96 10.55 28.49
CA SER A 782 22.39 10.20 28.44
C SER A 782 23.29 11.40 28.11
N PHE A 783 22.82 12.35 27.30
CA PHE A 783 23.51 13.62 27.07
C PHE A 783 23.54 14.49 28.33
N ALA A 784 22.42 14.61 29.05
CA ALA A 784 22.38 15.30 30.34
C ALA A 784 23.34 14.66 31.36
N LEU A 785 23.40 13.33 31.42
CA LEU A 785 24.38 12.62 32.24
C LEU A 785 25.81 12.96 31.80
N PHE A 786 26.12 12.98 30.50
CA PHE A 786 27.42 13.40 29.99
C PHE A 786 27.81 14.83 30.43
N LEU A 787 26.88 15.79 30.32
CA LEU A 787 27.12 17.16 30.78
C LEU A 787 27.45 17.21 32.27
N SER A 788 26.76 16.41 33.10
CA SER A 788 27.04 16.32 34.55
C SER A 788 28.41 15.73 34.91
N LYS A 789 29.09 15.05 33.97
CA LYS A 789 30.47 14.52 34.17
C LYS A 789 31.55 15.46 33.64
N LEU A 790 31.19 16.62 33.06
CA LEU A 790 32.15 17.68 32.73
C LEU A 790 32.51 18.49 34.00
N PRO A 791 33.76 18.94 34.17
CA PRO A 791 34.15 19.80 35.29
C PRO A 791 33.40 21.15 35.33
N ASN A 792 32.96 21.62 34.17
CA ASN A 792 32.06 22.76 33.97
C ASN A 792 31.41 22.58 32.58
N ALA A 793 30.09 22.47 32.50
CA ALA A 793 29.37 22.30 31.24
C ALA A 793 29.25 23.60 30.43
N ASP A 794 29.31 24.76 31.09
CA ASP A 794 29.26 26.11 30.49
C ASP A 794 30.64 26.62 30.04
N ALA A 795 31.67 25.76 30.05
CA ALA A 795 33.01 26.16 29.65
C ALA A 795 33.09 26.50 28.14
N ASP A 796 33.76 27.61 27.83
CA ASP A 796 33.98 28.10 26.47
C ASP A 796 34.86 27.18 25.60
N THR A 797 35.67 26.32 26.24
CA THR A 797 36.63 25.42 25.59
C THR A 797 36.78 24.14 26.40
N PHE A 798 36.93 23.01 25.71
CA PHE A 798 37.17 21.72 26.33
C PHE A 798 38.46 21.11 25.79
N THR A 799 39.14 20.29 26.59
CA THR A 799 40.20 19.44 26.07
C THR A 799 39.59 18.12 25.58
N HIS A 800 40.14 17.55 24.52
CA HIS A 800 39.71 16.22 24.05
C HIS A 800 39.89 15.13 25.13
N GLN A 801 40.81 15.32 26.08
CA GLN A 801 40.92 14.48 27.27
C GLN A 801 39.74 14.65 28.23
N THR A 802 39.26 15.87 28.46
CA THR A 802 38.06 16.15 29.28
C THR A 802 36.82 15.50 28.69
N LEU A 803 36.56 15.70 27.38
CA LEU A 803 35.42 15.10 26.69
C LEU A 803 35.49 13.56 26.71
N ARG A 804 36.69 13.00 26.51
CA ARG A 804 36.94 11.56 26.65
C ARG A 804 36.61 11.05 28.05
N GLN A 805 37.08 11.74 29.08
CA GLN A 805 36.90 11.28 30.46
C GLN A 805 35.43 11.32 30.85
N ALA A 806 34.73 12.43 30.59
CA ALA A 806 33.29 12.55 30.82
C ALA A 806 32.49 11.45 30.08
N MET A 807 32.89 11.07 28.85
CA MET A 807 32.26 9.97 28.12
C MET A 807 32.50 8.59 28.77
N LEU A 808 33.71 8.33 29.27
CA LEU A 808 34.01 7.10 30.02
C LEU A 808 33.19 7.04 31.32
N ASP A 809 33.12 8.14 32.06
CA ASP A 809 32.39 8.24 33.33
C ASP A 809 30.86 8.12 33.11
N THR A 810 30.36 8.59 31.96
CA THR A 810 28.96 8.42 31.52
C THR A 810 28.63 6.95 31.29
N ILE A 811 29.44 6.24 30.51
CA ILE A 811 29.26 4.80 30.23
C ILE A 811 29.38 3.99 31.53
N ALA A 812 30.35 4.30 32.39
CA ALA A 812 30.50 3.66 33.70
C ALA A 812 29.25 3.86 34.58
N SER A 813 28.71 5.08 34.65
CA SER A 813 27.50 5.40 35.42
C SER A 813 26.27 4.65 34.89
N LEU A 814 26.05 4.62 33.57
CA LEU A 814 24.93 3.89 32.96
C LEU A 814 24.99 2.38 33.22
N ASN A 815 26.19 1.79 33.12
CA ASN A 815 26.43 0.38 33.45
C ASN A 815 26.19 0.09 34.94
N GLN A 816 26.61 0.99 35.83
CA GLN A 816 26.35 0.88 37.26
C GLN A 816 24.84 0.93 37.56
N PHE A 817 24.10 1.86 36.96
CA PHE A 817 22.64 1.93 37.16
C PHE A 817 21.93 0.69 36.63
N ALA A 818 22.39 0.12 35.51
CA ALA A 818 21.87 -1.14 34.98
C ALA A 818 22.10 -2.31 35.95
N GLU A 819 23.30 -2.39 36.55
CA GLU A 819 23.64 -3.39 37.57
C GLU A 819 22.85 -3.21 38.87
N GLU A 820 22.73 -1.98 39.38
CA GLU A 820 21.87 -1.63 40.53
C GLU A 820 20.40 -2.00 40.30
N ALA A 821 19.91 -1.87 39.06
CA ALA A 821 18.55 -2.26 38.68
C ALA A 821 18.41 -3.75 38.33
N GLY A 822 19.47 -4.55 38.32
CA GLY A 822 19.42 -5.94 37.89
C GLY A 822 18.95 -6.11 36.44
N ILE A 823 19.40 -5.24 35.54
CA ILE A 823 19.18 -5.34 34.10
C ILE A 823 20.30 -6.21 33.52
N THR A 824 19.93 -7.34 32.91
CA THR A 824 20.88 -8.31 32.33
C THR A 824 21.03 -8.16 30.83
N GLU A 825 20.07 -7.51 30.18
CA GLU A 825 20.05 -7.31 28.74
C GLU A 825 21.00 -6.17 28.32
N PRO A 826 21.79 -6.38 27.25
CA PRO A 826 22.84 -5.45 26.88
C PRO A 826 22.34 -4.18 26.20
N SER A 827 22.91 -3.05 26.60
CA SER A 827 22.72 -1.74 25.98
C SER A 827 23.76 -1.52 24.88
N LEU A 828 23.34 -0.86 23.80
CA LEU A 828 24.20 -0.38 22.71
C LEU A 828 24.38 1.12 22.89
N MET A 829 25.62 1.58 22.99
CA MET A 829 25.95 2.96 23.37
C MET A 829 26.96 3.58 22.39
N ASN A 830 26.60 3.70 21.11
CA ASN A 830 27.44 4.45 20.16
C ASN A 830 27.11 5.94 20.29
N PHE A 831 27.69 6.57 21.30
CA PHE A 831 27.59 8.00 21.59
C PHE A 831 28.64 8.78 20.80
N CYS A 832 28.25 9.96 20.32
CA CYS A 832 29.09 10.85 19.55
C CYS A 832 28.93 12.27 20.09
N VAL A 833 30.03 12.91 20.49
CA VAL A 833 30.03 14.26 21.07
C VAL A 833 31.14 15.13 20.46
N THR A 834 30.90 16.44 20.35
CA THR A 834 31.88 17.41 19.89
C THR A 834 31.67 18.79 20.51
N ASP A 835 32.75 19.54 20.69
CA ASP A 835 32.81 20.93 21.18
C ASP A 835 33.16 21.95 20.07
N GLY A 836 33.08 21.56 18.80
CA GLY A 836 33.52 22.36 17.66
C GLY A 836 34.95 22.06 17.18
N ASP A 837 35.82 21.57 18.07
CA ASP A 837 37.26 21.42 17.81
C ASP A 837 37.74 19.97 17.90
N SER A 838 37.10 19.18 18.77
CA SER A 838 37.39 17.78 19.08
C SER A 838 36.15 16.93 18.86
N VAL A 839 36.33 15.66 18.48
CA VAL A 839 35.22 14.69 18.40
C VAL A 839 35.57 13.48 19.27
N VAL A 840 34.60 13.00 20.04
CA VAL A 840 34.67 11.72 20.75
C VAL A 840 33.49 10.87 20.30
N ALA A 841 33.76 9.67 19.78
CA ALA A 841 32.76 8.72 19.33
C ALA A 841 33.04 7.32 19.90
N THR A 842 32.03 6.59 20.35
CA THR A 842 32.17 5.24 20.90
C THR A 842 31.54 4.19 19.99
N ARG A 843 32.15 3.00 19.92
CA ARG A 843 31.49 1.77 19.45
C ARG A 843 31.40 0.82 20.63
N TYR A 844 30.26 0.77 21.32
CA TYR A 844 30.17 0.15 22.65
C TYR A 844 28.92 -0.71 22.85
N VAL A 845 29.11 -1.86 23.51
CA VAL A 845 28.06 -2.75 24.03
C VAL A 845 28.38 -3.20 25.44
N SER A 846 27.38 -3.17 26.34
CA SER A 846 27.49 -3.68 27.71
C SER A 846 27.34 -5.23 27.76
N SER A 847 28.13 -5.92 26.93
CA SER A 847 28.19 -7.38 26.85
C SER A 847 29.62 -7.82 26.55
N ARG A 848 30.04 -8.94 27.15
CA ARG A 848 31.30 -9.61 26.79
C ARG A 848 31.15 -10.42 25.50
N TYR A 849 29.95 -10.89 25.20
CA TYR A 849 29.68 -11.88 24.16
C TYR A 849 29.07 -11.29 22.90
N ASP A 850 28.28 -10.21 23.00
CA ASP A 850 27.63 -9.60 21.85
C ASP A 850 28.54 -8.61 21.12
N GLU A 851 28.28 -8.39 19.83
CA GLU A 851 28.92 -7.32 19.06
C GLU A 851 28.20 -5.96 19.25
N ALA A 852 28.95 -4.86 19.23
CA ALA A 852 28.39 -3.52 19.22
C ALA A 852 27.89 -3.10 17.83
N ALA A 853 26.95 -2.16 17.79
CA ALA A 853 26.42 -1.56 16.56
C ALA A 853 27.53 -1.06 15.63
N SER A 854 27.35 -1.18 14.31
CA SER A 854 28.39 -0.84 13.32
C SER A 854 28.86 0.62 13.44
N LEU A 855 30.17 0.81 13.34
CA LEU A 855 30.77 2.14 13.27
C LEU A 855 32.07 2.07 12.47
N TRP A 856 32.19 2.95 11.48
CA TRP A 856 33.29 2.98 10.52
C TRP A 856 33.93 4.36 10.55
N PHE A 857 35.22 4.44 10.24
CA PHE A 857 35.89 5.70 9.96
C PHE A 857 36.67 5.67 8.64
N SER A 858 36.83 6.85 8.05
CA SER A 858 37.63 7.07 6.85
C SER A 858 38.48 8.33 7.05
N SER A 859 39.69 8.34 6.49
CA SER A 859 40.61 9.47 6.54
C SER A 859 41.29 9.67 5.19
N GLY A 860 41.60 10.92 4.85
CA GLY A 860 42.24 11.25 3.57
C GLY A 860 42.47 12.73 3.32
N THR A 861 42.84 13.07 2.09
CA THR A 861 43.10 14.45 1.63
C THR A 861 41.89 15.12 1.01
N ALA A 862 41.02 14.36 0.34
CA ALA A 862 39.84 14.87 -0.36
C ALA A 862 38.73 13.82 -0.47
N PHE A 863 37.48 14.24 -0.26
CA PHE A 863 36.28 13.43 -0.48
C PHE A 863 35.51 14.04 -1.65
N SER A 864 35.43 13.33 -2.78
CA SER A 864 34.90 13.89 -4.03
C SER A 864 34.25 12.84 -4.92
N GLU A 865 33.29 13.28 -5.73
CA GLU A 865 32.72 12.49 -6.82
C GLU A 865 33.79 12.19 -7.88
N TYR A 866 33.93 10.92 -8.26
CA TYR A 866 34.89 10.48 -9.28
C TYR A 866 34.23 10.00 -10.58
N LYS A 867 32.91 9.82 -10.56
CA LYS A 867 32.07 9.43 -11.68
C LYS A 867 30.65 9.93 -11.41
N GLU A 868 30.00 10.47 -12.44
CA GLU A 868 28.60 10.92 -12.38
C GLU A 868 27.65 9.86 -11.82
N GLY A 869 26.61 10.32 -11.12
CA GLY A 869 25.63 9.47 -10.44
C GLY A 869 25.92 9.29 -8.95
N GLY A 870 26.68 10.20 -8.34
CA GLY A 870 26.94 10.20 -6.90
C GLY A 870 28.00 9.19 -6.46
N HIS A 871 28.92 8.77 -7.33
CA HIS A 871 30.00 7.86 -6.96
C HIS A 871 31.17 8.63 -6.33
N TYR A 872 31.27 8.62 -5.00
CA TYR A 872 32.32 9.28 -4.23
C TYR A 872 33.45 8.31 -3.85
N LYS A 873 34.65 8.86 -3.60
CA LYS A 873 35.80 8.14 -3.02
C LYS A 873 36.57 9.01 -2.04
N MET A 874 37.27 8.39 -1.08
CA MET A 874 38.26 9.05 -0.23
C MET A 874 39.65 9.00 -0.87
N SER A 875 40.16 10.13 -1.32
CA SER A 875 41.50 10.21 -1.91
C SER A 875 42.57 10.39 -0.82
N LYS A 876 43.71 9.70 -0.95
CA LYS A 876 44.84 9.73 -0.01
C LYS A 876 46.12 10.12 -0.75
N LEU A 877 46.20 11.38 -1.22
CA LEU A 877 47.29 11.85 -2.09
C LEU A 877 48.55 12.28 -1.33
N ASP A 878 48.39 12.76 -0.10
CA ASP A 878 49.47 13.23 0.76
C ASP A 878 49.56 12.41 2.06
N LYS A 879 50.71 12.50 2.75
CA LYS A 879 50.91 11.93 4.10
C LYS A 879 50.13 12.63 5.23
N ARG A 880 49.42 13.72 4.94
CA ARG A 880 48.63 14.48 5.92
C ARG A 880 47.15 14.24 5.68
N GLU A 881 46.45 13.79 6.72
CA GLU A 881 45.00 13.61 6.68
C GLU A 881 44.32 14.98 6.92
N ASN A 882 43.63 15.47 5.90
CA ASN A 882 42.91 16.75 5.94
C ASN A 882 41.41 16.57 6.21
N ILE A 883 40.90 15.34 6.04
CA ILE A 883 39.50 14.97 6.23
C ILE A 883 39.46 13.69 7.06
N ILE A 884 38.57 13.65 8.06
CA ILE A 884 38.21 12.47 8.83
C ILE A 884 36.68 12.38 8.86
N MET A 885 36.15 11.21 8.56
CA MET A 885 34.72 10.91 8.60
C MET A 885 34.48 9.71 9.52
N VAL A 886 33.39 9.73 10.29
CA VAL A 886 32.92 8.60 11.10
C VAL A 886 31.44 8.39 10.78
N ALA A 887 31.02 7.16 10.49
CA ALA A 887 29.66 6.87 10.05
C ALA A 887 29.17 5.50 10.53
N SER A 888 27.86 5.35 10.72
CA SER A 888 27.23 4.05 10.98
C SER A 888 27.35 3.11 9.78
N GLU A 889 27.27 3.65 8.55
CA GLU A 889 27.57 2.94 7.29
C GLU A 889 28.54 3.75 6.39
N PRO A 890 29.47 3.10 5.67
CA PRO A 890 30.32 3.72 4.66
C PRO A 890 29.56 4.48 3.56
N LEU A 891 29.88 5.76 3.32
CA LEU A 891 29.26 6.55 2.23
C LEU A 891 29.74 6.16 0.81
N THR A 892 30.72 5.25 0.70
CA THR A 892 31.31 4.80 -0.57
C THR A 892 31.36 3.28 -0.63
N PHE A 893 31.27 2.70 -1.83
CA PHE A 893 31.34 1.25 -2.04
C PHE A 893 32.78 0.72 -2.14
N GLU A 894 33.77 1.61 -2.14
CA GLU A 894 35.19 1.28 -2.17
C GLU A 894 35.63 0.77 -0.78
N LYS A 895 35.75 -0.56 -0.63
CA LYS A 895 36.09 -1.20 0.66
C LYS A 895 37.43 -0.75 1.27
N ALA A 896 38.32 -0.12 0.49
CA ALA A 896 39.61 0.40 0.95
C ALA A 896 39.53 1.81 1.57
N ASP A 897 38.39 2.51 1.41
CA ASP A 897 38.19 3.86 1.94
C ASP A 897 37.92 3.85 3.45
N TRP A 898 37.25 2.81 3.96
CA TRP A 898 36.69 2.75 5.31
C TRP A 898 37.29 1.62 6.15
N MET A 899 37.57 1.93 7.42
CA MET A 899 38.03 0.99 8.42
C MET A 899 36.98 0.85 9.51
N GLU A 900 36.68 -0.38 9.89
CA GLU A 900 35.75 -0.66 10.99
C GLU A 900 36.41 -0.35 12.34
N ILE A 901 35.66 0.32 13.22
CA ILE A 901 36.10 0.57 14.60
C ILE A 901 35.78 -0.68 15.41
N LYS A 902 36.70 -1.14 16.25
CA LYS A 902 36.51 -2.37 17.04
C LYS A 902 35.41 -2.21 18.10
N THR A 903 34.72 -3.30 18.44
CA THR A 903 33.76 -3.32 19.55
C THR A 903 34.45 -2.99 20.89
N ASN A 904 33.81 -2.11 21.68
CA ASN A 904 34.28 -1.53 22.93
C ASN A 904 35.56 -0.68 22.78
N TYR A 905 35.62 0.10 21.70
CA TYR A 905 36.61 1.15 21.48
C TYR A 905 35.96 2.54 21.34
N MET A 906 36.76 3.55 21.64
CA MET A 906 36.48 4.97 21.43
C MET A 906 37.42 5.54 20.38
N ILE A 907 36.87 6.34 19.47
CA ILE A 907 37.61 7.21 18.57
C ILE A 907 37.63 8.62 19.16
N VAL A 908 38.82 9.21 19.24
CA VAL A 908 38.99 10.63 19.59
C VAL A 908 39.70 11.32 18.43
N ILE A 909 39.02 12.29 17.80
CA ILE A 909 39.62 13.16 16.79
C ILE A 909 40.04 14.46 17.49
N THR A 910 41.34 14.71 17.53
CA THR A 910 41.91 15.90 18.18
C THR A 910 41.71 17.17 17.32
N PRO A 911 41.87 18.38 17.91
CA PRO A 911 41.90 19.63 17.14
C PRO A 911 42.90 19.61 15.99
N LYS A 912 44.06 18.98 16.21
CA LYS A 912 45.16 18.82 15.23
C LYS A 912 44.95 17.68 14.21
N MET A 913 43.71 17.20 14.02
CA MET A 913 43.35 16.13 13.06
C MET A 913 44.07 14.78 13.27
N ASN A 914 44.55 14.48 14.48
CA ASN A 914 44.98 13.11 14.81
C ASN A 914 43.78 12.27 15.24
N VAL A 915 43.65 11.06 14.69
CA VAL A 915 42.71 10.01 15.12
C VAL A 915 43.38 9.14 16.18
N LEU A 916 42.80 9.07 17.38
CA LEU A 916 43.20 8.15 18.44
C LEU A 916 42.16 7.05 18.58
N GLN A 917 42.58 5.78 18.51
CA GLN A 917 41.71 4.64 18.86
C GLN A 917 42.08 4.15 20.27
N ILE A 918 41.10 4.12 21.17
CA ILE A 918 41.33 3.89 22.60
C ILE A 918 40.36 2.80 23.08
N PRO A 919 40.84 1.68 23.65
CA PRO A 919 39.94 0.66 24.21
C PRO A 919 39.19 1.22 25.43
N ILE A 920 37.90 0.92 25.54
CA ILE A 920 37.09 1.19 26.72
C ILE A 920 37.22 -0.04 27.62
N ILE A 921 38.10 0.03 28.63
CA ILE A 921 38.47 -1.12 29.47
C ILE A 921 37.53 -1.20 30.68
N ASP A 922 36.61 -2.16 30.65
CA ASP A 922 35.68 -2.50 31.72
C ASP A 922 35.44 -4.04 31.76
N LYS A 923 34.42 -4.49 32.51
CA LYS A 923 34.05 -5.92 32.60
C LYS A 923 33.51 -6.54 31.30
N PHE A 924 33.15 -5.72 30.32
CA PHE A 924 32.63 -6.12 29.00
C PHE A 924 33.70 -6.03 27.90
N TYR A 925 34.82 -5.34 28.13
CA TYR A 925 35.97 -5.35 27.23
C TYR A 925 36.54 -6.75 27.04
N VAL A 926 36.88 -7.09 25.80
CA VAL A 926 37.55 -8.34 25.45
C VAL A 926 38.82 -7.97 24.66
N PRO A 927 40.02 -8.26 25.18
CA PRO A 927 41.26 -7.87 24.53
C PRO A 927 41.46 -8.67 23.22
N PRO A 928 42.16 -8.13 22.20
CA PRO A 928 42.41 -8.84 20.94
C PRO A 928 43.19 -10.17 21.06
N SER A 929 43.76 -10.46 22.23
CA SER A 929 44.44 -11.72 22.56
C SER A 929 43.50 -12.80 23.14
N ASP A 930 42.29 -12.43 23.57
CA ASP A 930 41.25 -13.36 24.01
C ASP A 930 40.52 -13.89 22.75
N PRO A 931 40.43 -15.23 22.54
CA PRO A 931 39.71 -15.82 21.41
C PRO A 931 38.25 -15.33 21.30
N ALA A 932 37.62 -14.95 22.41
CA ALA A 932 36.28 -14.35 22.42
C ALA A 932 36.20 -13.04 21.62
N SER A 933 37.32 -12.35 21.36
CA SER A 933 37.34 -11.15 20.50
C SER A 933 37.04 -11.44 19.03
N GLN A 934 37.21 -12.69 18.59
CA GLN A 934 36.95 -13.14 17.22
C GLN A 934 35.60 -13.85 17.06
N SER A 935 34.96 -14.23 18.18
CA SER A 935 33.73 -15.04 18.21
C SER A 935 32.54 -14.33 18.88
N ARG A 936 32.59 -13.00 19.00
CA ARG A 936 31.43 -12.22 19.49
C ARG A 936 30.19 -12.48 18.62
N GLY A 937 29.08 -12.76 19.28
CA GLY A 937 27.79 -12.98 18.67
C GLY A 937 27.26 -11.71 18.01
N THR A 938 27.13 -11.75 16.70
CA THR A 938 26.44 -10.73 15.90
C THR A 938 24.95 -10.64 16.23
N HIS A 939 24.36 -11.66 16.88
CA HIS A 939 22.92 -11.81 17.06
C HIS A 939 22.24 -10.59 17.71
N LEU A 940 22.80 -9.98 18.76
CA LEU A 940 22.19 -8.79 19.38
C LEU A 940 22.13 -7.62 18.39
N ALA A 941 23.27 -7.18 17.87
CA ALA A 941 23.30 -6.03 16.99
C ALA A 941 22.59 -6.33 15.66
N ALA A 942 22.59 -7.56 15.16
CA ALA A 942 21.77 -7.99 14.02
C ALA A 942 20.25 -7.98 14.33
N ALA A 943 19.82 -8.43 15.52
CA ALA A 943 18.42 -8.35 15.96
C ALA A 943 17.98 -6.90 16.24
N LYS A 944 18.93 -6.03 16.61
CA LYS A 944 18.79 -4.58 16.68
C LYS A 944 19.06 -3.90 15.31
N GLY A 945 19.34 -4.66 14.24
CA GLY A 945 19.52 -4.27 12.84
C GLY A 945 20.72 -3.38 12.48
N LEU A 946 21.81 -3.48 13.24
CA LEU A 946 23.00 -2.60 13.22
C LEU A 946 24.28 -3.34 12.78
N LEU A 947 24.17 -4.33 11.88
CA LEU A 947 25.29 -5.16 11.37
C LEU A 947 25.11 -5.61 9.91
N ASN A 948 26.25 -5.75 9.23
CA ASN A 948 26.34 -6.22 7.84
C ASN A 948 26.05 -7.73 7.70
N SER A 949 25.38 -8.13 6.61
CA SER A 949 25.16 -9.53 6.25
C SER A 949 26.19 -10.05 5.24
N HIS A 950 27.39 -10.48 5.68
CA HIS A 950 28.23 -11.34 4.83
C HIS A 950 29.16 -12.33 5.57
N ARG A 951 28.94 -13.61 5.21
CA ARG A 951 29.73 -14.84 5.47
C ARG A 951 29.96 -15.25 6.94
N PRO A 952 29.63 -16.50 7.31
CA PRO A 952 30.27 -17.16 8.44
C PRO A 952 31.78 -17.22 8.19
N VAL A 953 32.57 -16.96 9.22
CA VAL A 953 33.95 -17.42 9.25
C VAL A 953 33.90 -18.94 9.27
N GLU A 954 34.53 -19.61 8.31
CA GLU A 954 34.77 -21.05 8.43
C GLU A 954 35.65 -21.28 9.66
N LEU A 955 35.06 -21.88 10.70
CA LEU A 955 35.80 -22.41 11.83
C LEU A 955 36.73 -23.50 11.28
N GLN A 956 38.00 -23.15 11.05
CA GLN A 956 39.05 -24.13 10.85
C GLN A 956 39.09 -25.02 12.09
N THR A 957 38.60 -26.25 11.94
CA THR A 957 38.75 -27.28 12.96
C THR A 957 40.26 -27.46 13.23
N PRO A 958 40.70 -27.40 14.49
CA PRO A 958 42.11 -27.66 14.80
C PRO A 958 42.46 -29.09 14.37
N PRO A 959 43.70 -29.36 13.93
CA PRO A 959 44.12 -30.72 13.60
C PRO A 959 44.03 -31.58 14.87
N SER A 960 43.28 -32.67 14.79
CA SER A 960 43.23 -33.68 15.84
C SER A 960 44.58 -34.43 15.94
N PRO A 961 45.00 -34.84 17.15
CA PRO A 961 46.22 -35.63 17.35
C PRO A 961 46.09 -37.07 16.82
#